data_AF-A0A194RJN5-F1
#
_entry.id   AF-A0A194RJN5-F1
#
_cell.length_a   1.000
_cell.length_b   1.000
_cell.length_c   1.000
_cell.angle_alpha   90.00
_cell.angle_beta   90.00
_cell.angle_gamma   90.00
#
_symmetry.space_group_name_H-M   'P 1'
#
loop_
_entity.id
_entity.type
_entity.pdbx_description
1 polymer ?
#
loop_
_entity_poly.entity_id
_entity_poly.type
_entity_poly.pdbx_seq_one_letter_code
_entity_poly.pdbx_strand_id
1 'polypeptide(L)'
;MVSGALFKSVKSSLSLVQCAKTSVSRVRTFTSVLNDQQREIQELAKQFSDEQLKPNARKLDLEARFPFDQIKRLTDMGFMGMAVEEAYGGRELDYLSVAVAVEELSRGCASTGMIMSLHNFLYANLVNEKGTPQQKEIFLCDFTRGSIGCFALSEPDAGSDVASIKTTATFDGDHVILNGKKSWVSSAIEGSALIVFATVDPELRHKGLACFLVPMDAEGVFRGKKQPLMSVRAVTACDVTFEEVRIPKTYMVGQVGEGFKIAMEQLDQARIGIAAHAVGIAQAALDTAIDYAKEREAFGKKLTRLSSVKDRLTEMSIMTETARLLTYRAATQVSTKNSSMAKYVAGKNAIAVADHCVQILGGRGLATTHNAERHYSEIPDIDGTHLVFNILCSELDRIQNVADLDKIQWPENPNGLKISAAFEGLGLNTLGRLPPNAQVESLRFSNNAIKTYWPDPFNDVPNLKRLSFSQNELMEITPDLFTNIEHLEELDLSYNKLTDFNVLDFKFLHNLKRLNLQSNLIKKMPTEVLSPMILLEDLDLSKNGIYDLLLQKSESEPFKVVKRLSLSGNRIRSVTKESFPLNNSIELLDLSNNVIEIVEENAFLTCVNLRELNLGQNNITFTFALPPSLQIAILKINTLYHWPTFPGGITYIDLSYNRLSDMYNENQVEFDNLEILNIGGNQIKDINIENKLPKLYSLDISYNLIKEIPKCLNSQILPKLEELRLDGNPIEDIYFKNILSLKNLYLNDMHKLVIVKDKAFSNVIGRGDETTNERNCFYLYMSSCGSLSEIQEGAFDATSLCMIDISKNNLTRLSKDLLDWRSLNEGADLQYNPWECSCPLQWVLDDLLPILYKSNSRLLTELRCGSPRGYEGLRLVHWYNWTEPAMCSDMMMRAGPHGTYILQPSTDSGPKFNYLIIILVACITVALLIAIALFVYLMRNRRRHRLRQAALKRKRQTAADIKNSNGLQKEKFGSFNKA
;
A
#
# COMPACT_ATOMS: atom_id res chain seq x y z
N MET A 1 49.07 33.00 47.65
CA MET A 1 48.11 32.74 48.75
C MET A 1 47.22 31.59 48.27
N VAL A 2 47.54 30.30 48.48
CA VAL A 2 47.43 29.51 49.73
C VAL A 2 46.08 29.78 50.41
N SER A 3 45.15 28.86 50.69
CA SER A 3 44.86 27.45 50.36
C SER A 3 43.53 27.09 51.06
N GLY A 4 42.79 26.07 50.59
CA GLY A 4 41.78 25.36 51.41
C GLY A 4 40.32 25.69 51.06
N ALA A 5 39.60 25.00 50.18
CA ALA A 5 39.39 23.57 49.98
C ALA A 5 38.41 22.92 50.97
N LEU A 6 37.46 22.19 50.35
CA LEU A 6 36.91 20.90 50.80
C LEU A 6 35.78 20.87 51.84
N PHE A 7 34.87 19.92 51.57
CA PHE A 7 33.90 19.28 52.47
C PHE A 7 32.62 20.04 52.85
N LYS A 8 31.56 19.83 52.04
CA LYS A 8 30.23 19.49 52.59
C LYS A 8 29.80 18.13 52.07
N SER A 9 30.29 17.15 52.81
CA SER A 9 29.91 15.75 52.84
C SER A 9 29.07 15.59 54.14
N VAL A 10 28.19 14.60 54.38
CA VAL A 10 28.00 13.29 53.76
C VAL A 10 26.95 12.51 54.56
N LYS A 11 26.38 11.49 53.90
CA LYS A 11 25.86 10.21 54.44
C LYS A 11 24.81 10.24 55.56
N SER A 12 23.71 9.55 55.29
CA SER A 12 23.54 8.13 55.69
C SER A 12 22.25 7.56 55.06
N SER A 13 22.27 6.74 53.98
CA SER A 13 22.69 5.31 53.89
C SER A 13 21.54 4.37 54.32
N LEU A 14 21.09 3.34 53.58
CA LEU A 14 21.71 2.14 52.94
C LEU A 14 20.53 1.37 52.24
N SER A 15 20.64 0.46 51.26
CA SER A 15 21.70 -0.13 50.43
C SER A 15 21.16 -1.37 49.66
N LEU A 16 21.90 -1.79 48.61
CA LEU A 16 22.07 -3.16 48.04
C LEU A 16 21.02 -3.61 46.98
N VAL A 17 21.35 -4.10 45.77
CA VAL A 17 22.50 -4.90 45.27
C VAL A 17 22.78 -4.67 43.75
N GLN A 18 24.07 -4.82 43.37
CA GLN A 18 24.73 -4.81 42.04
C GLN A 18 24.50 -6.04 41.13
N CYS A 19 24.71 -5.86 39.80
CA CYS A 19 25.60 -6.64 38.89
C CYS A 19 25.36 -6.18 37.43
N ALA A 20 26.29 -6.13 36.45
CA ALA A 20 27.72 -6.39 36.33
C ALA A 20 28.24 -5.81 34.97
N LYS A 21 29.57 -5.78 34.81
CA LYS A 21 30.42 -5.41 33.64
C LYS A 21 29.93 -6.04 32.31
N THR A 22 30.07 -5.48 31.10
CA THR A 22 31.33 -5.23 30.31
C THR A 22 30.99 -4.48 28.99
N SER A 23 32.00 -3.89 28.34
CA SER A 23 32.00 -2.99 27.18
C SER A 23 31.21 -3.35 25.90
N VAL A 24 30.52 -2.37 25.31
CA VAL A 24 30.43 -2.17 23.85
C VAL A 24 30.47 -0.67 23.54
N SER A 25 31.58 -0.19 22.97
CA SER A 25 31.64 1.12 22.33
C SER A 25 30.97 1.04 20.95
N ARG A 26 29.73 1.54 20.84
CA ARG A 26 29.14 1.98 19.57
C ARG A 26 28.21 3.16 19.85
N VAL A 27 28.77 4.36 19.93
CA VAL A 27 27.97 5.58 19.91
C VAL A 27 27.51 5.80 18.48
N ARG A 28 26.25 5.46 18.19
CA ARG A 28 25.50 5.94 17.01
C ARG A 28 24.40 6.87 17.51
N THR A 29 24.74 8.12 17.75
CA THR A 29 23.77 9.20 17.96
C THR A 29 23.80 10.11 16.73
N PHE A 30 22.82 9.94 15.83
CA PHE A 30 22.48 11.00 14.89
C PHE A 30 21.25 11.72 15.46
N THR A 31 21.48 12.86 16.09
CA THR A 31 20.44 13.82 16.48
C THR A 31 20.49 14.96 15.46
N SER A 32 19.44 15.13 14.66
CA SER A 32 19.34 16.16 13.61
C SER A 32 19.10 17.56 14.19
N VAL A 33 20.13 18.14 14.80
CA VAL A 33 20.13 19.58 15.14
C VAL A 33 20.97 20.29 14.07
N LEU A 34 20.33 21.09 13.23
CA LEU A 34 21.03 22.00 12.29
C LEU A 34 21.94 22.94 13.09
N ASN A 35 23.15 23.21 12.60
CA ASN A 35 24.02 24.21 13.20
C ASN A 35 23.50 25.65 12.94
N ASP A 36 24.12 26.67 13.55
CA ASP A 36 23.66 28.06 13.41
C ASP A 36 23.64 28.53 11.95
N GLN A 37 24.68 28.23 11.17
CA GLN A 37 24.76 28.62 9.75
C GLN A 37 23.66 27.95 8.92
N GLN A 38 23.40 26.66 9.13
CA GLN A 38 22.33 25.91 8.45
C GLN A 38 20.94 26.44 8.83
N ARG A 39 20.75 26.87 10.09
CA ARG A 39 19.50 27.51 10.53
C ARG A 39 19.30 28.89 9.90
N GLU A 40 20.36 29.68 9.79
CA GLU A 40 20.30 30.99 9.11
C GLU A 40 19.93 30.82 7.63
N ILE A 41 20.53 29.84 6.96
CA ILE A 41 20.19 29.50 5.57
C ILE A 41 18.74 29.04 5.45
N GLN A 42 18.27 28.19 6.37
CA GLN A 42 16.88 27.76 6.42
C GLN A 42 15.93 28.96 6.52
N GLU A 43 16.18 29.87 7.46
CA GLU A 43 15.28 31.01 7.69
C GLU A 43 15.30 31.98 6.51
N LEU A 44 16.46 32.23 5.90
CA LEU A 44 16.58 33.06 4.70
C LEU A 44 15.82 32.46 3.51
N ALA A 45 15.99 31.14 3.27
CA ALA A 45 15.29 30.43 2.21
C ALA A 45 13.78 30.41 2.45
N LYS A 46 13.36 30.18 3.70
CA LYS A 46 11.96 30.18 4.13
C LYS A 46 11.31 31.54 3.94
N GLN A 47 11.97 32.62 4.36
CA GLN A 47 11.47 33.99 4.17
C GLN A 47 11.29 34.31 2.67
N PHE A 48 12.31 34.02 1.85
CA PHE A 48 12.22 34.21 0.41
C PHE A 48 11.11 33.36 -0.23
N SER A 49 10.96 32.12 0.23
CA SER A 49 9.92 31.19 -0.22
C SER A 49 8.51 31.72 0.06
N ASP A 50 8.26 32.24 1.26
CA ASP A 50 6.97 32.79 1.65
C ASP A 50 6.65 34.12 0.93
N GLU A 51 7.65 35.00 0.76
CA GLU A 51 7.45 36.32 0.17
C GLU A 51 7.45 36.33 -1.37
N GLN A 52 8.30 35.52 -2.01
CA GLN A 52 8.57 35.62 -3.44
C GLN A 52 8.12 34.38 -4.23
N LEU A 53 8.16 33.18 -3.63
CA LEU A 53 7.85 31.94 -4.36
C LEU A 53 6.37 31.58 -4.28
N LYS A 54 5.83 31.39 -3.06
CA LYS A 54 4.44 30.96 -2.85
C LYS A 54 3.42 31.81 -3.60
N PRO A 55 3.49 33.16 -3.62
CA PRO A 55 2.51 33.98 -4.31
C PRO A 55 2.53 33.82 -5.83
N ASN A 56 3.67 33.44 -6.40
CA ASN A 56 3.88 33.35 -7.85
C ASN A 56 3.75 31.93 -8.41
N ALA A 57 3.86 30.90 -7.55
CA ALA A 57 4.02 29.52 -7.96
C ALA A 57 2.89 29.00 -8.86
N ARG A 58 1.62 29.31 -8.52
CA ARG A 58 0.45 28.93 -9.34
C ARG A 58 0.48 29.55 -10.73
N LYS A 59 0.85 30.83 -10.83
CA LYS A 59 0.88 31.55 -12.10
C LYS A 59 1.93 30.93 -13.02
N LEU A 60 3.12 30.68 -12.48
CA LEU A 60 4.24 30.06 -13.21
C LEU A 60 3.89 28.65 -13.72
N ASP A 61 3.19 27.85 -12.91
CA ASP A 61 2.71 26.53 -13.27
C ASP A 61 1.70 26.55 -14.44
N LEU A 62 0.64 27.38 -14.32
CA LEU A 62 -0.40 27.50 -15.35
C LEU A 62 0.15 28.02 -16.68
N GLU A 63 1.04 29.00 -16.62
CA GLU A 63 1.72 29.56 -17.80
C GLU A 63 2.82 28.64 -18.35
N ALA A 64 3.22 27.62 -17.59
CA ALA A 64 4.41 26.82 -17.85
C ALA A 64 5.62 27.73 -18.18
N ARG A 65 5.88 28.74 -17.35
CA ARG A 65 6.86 29.81 -17.64
C ARG A 65 8.06 29.73 -16.70
N PHE A 66 9.26 29.83 -17.25
CA PHE A 66 10.51 29.82 -16.48
C PHE A 66 10.57 31.03 -15.52
N PRO A 67 10.95 30.84 -14.24
CA PRO A 67 10.88 31.88 -13.21
C PRO A 67 12.12 32.79 -13.17
N PHE A 68 12.40 33.51 -14.25
CA PHE A 68 13.61 34.36 -14.39
C PHE A 68 13.82 35.33 -13.23
N ASP A 69 12.76 36.01 -12.78
CA ASP A 69 12.84 37.01 -11.71
C ASP A 69 13.25 36.37 -10.37
N GLN A 70 12.72 35.19 -10.08
CA GLN A 70 13.02 34.45 -8.86
C GLN A 70 14.45 33.89 -8.90
N ILE A 71 14.88 33.33 -10.04
CA ILE A 71 16.24 32.82 -10.21
C ILE A 71 17.27 33.94 -10.06
N LYS A 72 17.03 35.11 -10.68
CA LYS A 72 17.93 36.27 -10.53
C LYS A 72 18.10 36.68 -9.06
N ARG A 73 17.01 36.74 -8.29
CA ARG A 73 17.08 37.07 -6.87
C ARG A 73 17.81 35.99 -6.05
N LEU A 74 17.60 34.72 -6.37
CA LEU A 74 18.34 33.61 -5.75
C LEU A 74 19.84 33.71 -6.04
N THR A 75 20.22 34.11 -7.25
CA THR A 75 21.60 34.41 -7.62
C THR A 75 22.16 35.56 -6.77
N ASP A 76 21.45 36.68 -6.68
CA ASP A 76 21.89 37.85 -5.88
C ASP A 76 22.10 37.48 -4.40
N MET A 77 21.31 36.53 -3.89
CA MET A 77 21.41 35.99 -2.53
C MET A 77 22.50 34.91 -2.37
N GLY A 78 23.07 34.39 -3.46
CA GLY A 78 24.11 33.36 -3.45
C GLY A 78 23.62 31.90 -3.49
N PHE A 79 22.33 31.66 -3.69
CA PHE A 79 21.74 30.31 -3.71
C PHE A 79 22.09 29.50 -4.98
N MET A 80 22.56 30.14 -6.04
CA MET A 80 22.94 29.46 -7.29
C MET A 80 24.37 28.93 -7.29
N GLY A 81 25.16 29.16 -6.23
CA GLY A 81 26.54 28.70 -6.13
C GLY A 81 26.92 28.25 -4.72
N MET A 82 26.01 27.57 -4.01
CA MET A 82 26.15 27.35 -2.57
C MET A 82 27.35 26.48 -2.23
N ALA A 83 27.53 25.35 -2.91
CA ALA A 83 28.65 24.42 -2.67
C ALA A 83 29.92 24.75 -3.47
N VAL A 84 29.90 25.81 -4.28
CA VAL A 84 31.04 26.22 -5.12
C VAL A 84 32.07 26.97 -4.27
N GLU A 85 33.35 26.80 -4.59
CA GLU A 85 34.46 27.52 -3.94
C GLU A 85 34.30 29.05 -4.06
N GLU A 86 34.69 29.80 -3.02
CA GLU A 86 34.57 31.27 -2.98
C GLU A 86 35.42 31.92 -4.08
N ALA A 87 36.56 31.30 -4.43
CA ALA A 87 37.45 31.73 -5.51
C ALA A 87 36.75 31.85 -6.88
N TYR A 88 35.67 31.09 -7.09
CA TYR A 88 34.85 31.13 -8.32
C TYR A 88 33.47 31.77 -8.10
N GLY A 89 33.31 32.56 -7.03
CA GLY A 89 32.08 33.30 -6.71
C GLY A 89 31.02 32.50 -5.96
N GLY A 90 31.38 31.33 -5.43
CA GLY A 90 30.50 30.49 -4.62
C GLY A 90 30.44 30.87 -3.13
N ARG A 91 29.97 29.94 -2.29
CA ARG A 91 29.78 30.13 -0.84
C ARG A 91 30.39 29.03 0.05
N GLU A 92 31.00 28.00 -0.54
CA GLU A 92 31.66 26.89 0.18
C GLU A 92 30.79 26.20 1.25
N LEU A 93 29.48 26.13 1.03
CA LEU A 93 28.54 25.50 1.95
C LEU A 93 28.47 23.99 1.76
N ASP A 94 28.15 23.28 2.85
CA ASP A 94 28.00 21.83 2.84
C ASP A 94 26.69 21.37 2.14
N TYR A 95 26.65 20.10 1.71
CA TYR A 95 25.47 19.54 1.05
C TYR A 95 24.21 19.57 1.91
N LEU A 96 24.35 19.53 3.24
CA LEU A 96 23.21 19.68 4.14
C LEU A 96 22.61 21.09 4.02
N SER A 97 23.43 22.14 3.97
CA SER A 97 22.97 23.51 3.73
C SER A 97 22.25 23.66 2.39
N VAL A 98 22.78 23.05 1.32
CA VAL A 98 22.12 23.06 0.01
C VAL A 98 20.79 22.31 0.05
N ALA A 99 20.74 21.14 0.69
CA ALA A 99 19.51 20.35 0.83
C ALA A 99 18.43 21.10 1.63
N VAL A 100 18.80 21.76 2.73
CA VAL A 100 17.91 22.60 3.54
C VAL A 100 17.32 23.74 2.71
N ALA A 101 18.15 24.42 1.91
CA ALA A 101 17.69 25.47 1.01
C ALA A 101 16.73 24.92 -0.06
N VAL A 102 17.06 23.80 -0.70
CA VAL A 102 16.19 23.15 -1.71
C VAL A 102 14.84 22.76 -1.11
N GLU A 103 14.82 22.23 0.12
CA GLU A 103 13.58 21.87 0.83
C GLU A 103 12.67 23.11 1.00
N GLU A 104 13.20 24.19 1.56
CA GLU A 104 12.42 25.41 1.82
C GLU A 104 11.95 26.11 0.55
N LEU A 105 12.78 26.15 -0.50
CA LEU A 105 12.40 26.73 -1.79
C LEU A 105 11.34 25.89 -2.50
N SER A 106 11.46 24.56 -2.44
CA SER A 106 10.47 23.63 -3.02
C SER A 106 9.13 23.68 -2.29
N ARG A 107 9.14 23.94 -0.98
CA ARG A 107 7.94 24.21 -0.18
C ARG A 107 7.14 25.42 -0.69
N GLY A 108 7.82 26.40 -1.29
CA GLY A 108 7.16 27.57 -1.89
C GLY A 108 6.77 27.36 -3.35
N CYS A 109 7.74 26.96 -4.17
CA CYS A 109 7.56 26.67 -5.57
C CYS A 109 8.46 25.51 -6.00
N ALA A 110 7.85 24.33 -6.20
CA ALA A 110 8.52 23.12 -6.64
C ALA A 110 9.44 23.37 -7.85
N SER A 111 8.95 24.05 -8.89
CA SER A 111 9.75 24.31 -10.09
C SER A 111 11.00 25.14 -9.83
N THR A 112 10.92 26.15 -8.95
CA THR A 112 12.09 26.99 -8.62
C THR A 112 13.11 26.20 -7.79
N GLY A 113 12.63 25.44 -6.80
CA GLY A 113 13.47 24.54 -6.00
C GLY A 113 14.17 23.49 -6.87
N MET A 114 13.47 22.91 -7.86
CA MET A 114 14.05 21.97 -8.82
C MET A 114 15.15 22.62 -9.65
N ILE A 115 14.95 23.82 -10.20
CA ILE A 115 15.96 24.53 -11.01
C ILE A 115 17.23 24.78 -10.18
N MET A 116 17.07 25.29 -8.95
CA MET A 116 18.19 25.54 -8.04
C MET A 116 18.91 24.22 -7.68
N SER A 117 18.16 23.16 -7.40
CA SER A 117 18.70 21.83 -7.10
C SER A 117 19.52 21.26 -8.26
N LEU A 118 18.96 21.24 -9.48
CA LEU A 118 19.66 20.71 -10.65
C LEU A 118 20.90 21.54 -10.98
N HIS A 119 20.81 22.87 -10.87
CA HIS A 119 21.96 23.73 -11.06
C HIS A 119 23.09 23.43 -10.07
N ASN A 120 22.79 23.41 -8.77
CA ASN A 120 23.79 23.20 -7.73
C ASN A 120 24.31 21.75 -7.74
N PHE A 121 23.42 20.75 -7.64
CA PHE A 121 23.80 19.35 -7.45
C PHE A 121 24.14 18.57 -8.72
N LEU A 122 23.90 19.08 -9.94
CA LEU A 122 24.35 18.39 -11.16
C LEU A 122 25.42 19.19 -11.90
N TYR A 123 25.16 20.47 -12.17
CA TYR A 123 26.06 21.27 -12.99
C TYR A 123 27.22 21.84 -12.19
N ALA A 124 26.92 22.78 -11.28
CA ALA A 124 27.94 23.54 -10.57
C ALA A 124 28.83 22.63 -9.73
N ASN A 125 28.25 21.63 -9.05
CA ASN A 125 29.04 20.72 -8.24
C ASN A 125 30.00 19.84 -9.05
N LEU A 126 29.59 19.32 -10.22
CA LEU A 126 30.47 18.50 -11.05
C LEU A 126 31.68 19.30 -11.52
N VAL A 127 31.45 20.52 -12.01
CA VAL A 127 32.55 21.39 -12.47
C VAL A 127 33.43 21.80 -11.29
N ASN A 128 32.85 22.05 -10.11
CA ASN A 128 33.59 22.39 -8.89
C ASN A 128 34.44 21.21 -8.37
N GLU A 129 33.95 19.99 -8.39
CA GLU A 129 34.70 18.84 -7.86
C GLU A 129 35.70 18.25 -8.87
N LYS A 130 35.35 18.23 -10.16
CA LYS A 130 36.10 17.49 -11.19
C LYS A 130 36.78 18.37 -12.23
N GLY A 131 36.41 19.65 -12.31
CA GLY A 131 36.98 20.58 -13.28
C GLY A 131 38.42 20.97 -12.95
N THR A 132 39.24 21.16 -13.98
CA THR A 132 40.56 21.80 -13.84
C THR A 132 40.40 23.28 -13.48
N PRO A 133 41.43 23.97 -12.93
CA PRO A 133 41.34 25.40 -12.63
C PRO A 133 40.87 26.25 -13.82
N GLN A 134 41.35 25.94 -15.03
CA GLN A 134 40.93 26.62 -16.26
C GLN A 134 39.47 26.35 -16.61
N GLN A 135 39.00 25.10 -16.42
CA GLN A 135 37.59 24.76 -16.63
C GLN A 135 36.69 25.46 -15.61
N LYS A 136 37.10 25.51 -14.33
CA LYS A 136 36.36 26.22 -13.27
C LYS A 136 36.23 27.71 -13.58
N GLU A 137 37.32 28.35 -14.03
CA GLU A 137 37.29 29.78 -14.38
C GLU A 137 36.30 30.09 -15.51
N ILE A 138 36.24 29.23 -16.53
CA ILE A 138 35.36 29.39 -17.70
C ILE A 138 33.91 28.98 -17.39
N PHE A 139 33.70 27.89 -16.63
CA PHE A 139 32.40 27.21 -16.49
C PHE A 139 31.77 27.29 -15.09
N LEU A 140 32.32 28.05 -14.14
CA LEU A 140 31.67 28.32 -12.84
C LEU A 140 31.37 29.79 -12.58
N CYS A 141 32.29 30.69 -12.93
CA CYS A 141 32.20 32.11 -12.53
C CYS A 141 30.89 32.79 -12.98
N ASP A 142 30.41 32.50 -14.19
CA ASP A 142 29.15 33.07 -14.68
C ASP A 142 27.92 32.32 -14.14
N PHE A 143 28.07 31.07 -13.74
CA PHE A 143 26.99 30.21 -13.24
C PHE A 143 26.66 30.54 -11.78
N THR A 144 27.66 30.92 -10.98
CA THR A 144 27.44 31.52 -9.66
C THR A 144 26.81 32.93 -9.75
N ARG A 145 26.91 33.58 -10.91
CA ARG A 145 26.36 34.93 -11.22
C ARG A 145 25.08 34.93 -12.06
N GLY A 146 24.46 33.76 -12.24
CA GLY A 146 23.07 33.67 -12.75
C GLY A 146 22.91 33.01 -14.11
N SER A 147 23.98 32.61 -14.78
CA SER A 147 23.90 31.67 -15.91
C SER A 147 23.39 30.31 -15.44
N ILE A 148 22.65 29.59 -16.29
CA ILE A 148 22.07 28.30 -15.93
C ILE A 148 22.82 27.18 -16.63
N GLY A 149 23.29 26.21 -15.85
CA GLY A 149 23.96 25.03 -16.34
C GLY A 149 23.01 23.83 -16.47
N CYS A 150 23.27 22.99 -17.46
CA CYS A 150 22.45 21.84 -17.82
C CYS A 150 23.25 20.54 -17.76
N PHE A 151 22.57 19.42 -17.49
CA PHE A 151 23.17 18.10 -17.42
C PHE A 151 22.50 17.17 -18.44
N ALA A 152 23.26 16.72 -19.43
CA ALA A 152 22.76 16.02 -20.60
C ALA A 152 23.33 14.59 -20.66
N LEU A 153 22.59 13.66 -20.05
CA LEU A 153 22.96 12.25 -19.94
C LEU A 153 22.05 11.36 -20.80
N SER A 154 20.74 11.42 -20.52
CA SER A 154 19.74 10.53 -21.12
C SER A 154 19.53 10.75 -22.62
N GLU A 155 19.18 9.67 -23.30
CA GLU A 155 18.83 9.63 -24.73
C GLU A 155 17.50 8.91 -24.94
N PRO A 156 16.86 9.00 -26.12
CA PRO A 156 15.58 8.34 -26.36
C PRO A 156 15.60 6.83 -26.07
N ASP A 157 16.71 6.17 -26.40
CA ASP A 157 16.89 4.72 -26.20
C ASP A 157 17.72 4.39 -24.93
N ALA A 158 18.23 5.39 -24.22
CA ALA A 158 19.13 5.22 -23.06
C ALA A 158 18.71 6.15 -21.91
N GLY A 159 17.64 5.75 -21.21
CA GLY A 159 17.15 6.41 -19.98
C GLY A 159 17.76 5.77 -18.73
N SER A 160 17.23 4.63 -18.31
CA SER A 160 17.75 3.87 -17.15
C SER A 160 19.08 3.17 -17.46
N ASP A 161 19.28 2.71 -18.71
CA ASP A 161 20.51 2.06 -19.16
C ASP A 161 21.50 3.09 -19.76
N VAL A 162 22.07 3.91 -18.89
CA VAL A 162 22.99 5.00 -19.25
C VAL A 162 24.28 4.48 -19.92
N ALA A 163 24.64 3.22 -19.72
CA ALA A 163 25.83 2.64 -20.35
C ALA A 163 25.67 2.42 -21.86
N SER A 164 24.44 2.48 -22.37
CA SER A 164 24.07 2.23 -23.77
C SER A 164 23.83 3.52 -24.59
N ILE A 165 24.35 4.66 -24.13
CA ILE A 165 24.26 5.92 -24.88
C ILE A 165 24.96 5.82 -26.25
N LYS A 166 24.42 6.51 -27.24
CA LYS A 166 24.85 6.50 -28.65
C LYS A 166 25.44 7.84 -29.11
N THR A 167 25.31 8.92 -28.34
CA THR A 167 26.00 10.19 -28.66
C THR A 167 27.51 9.94 -28.69
N THR A 168 28.16 10.23 -29.81
CA THR A 168 29.57 9.93 -30.04
C THR A 168 30.48 11.13 -29.80
N ALA A 169 31.73 10.85 -29.43
CA ALA A 169 32.81 11.83 -29.31
C ALA A 169 34.04 11.35 -30.09
N THR A 170 34.38 12.03 -31.18
CA THR A 170 35.53 11.71 -32.02
C THR A 170 36.64 12.73 -31.82
N PHE A 171 37.84 12.27 -31.44
CA PHE A 171 39.00 13.16 -31.30
C PHE A 171 39.57 13.54 -32.67
N ASP A 172 39.75 14.85 -32.90
CA ASP A 172 40.34 15.42 -34.11
C ASP A 172 41.39 16.48 -33.72
N GLY A 173 42.65 16.03 -33.60
CA GLY A 173 43.76 16.86 -33.13
C GLY A 173 43.52 17.42 -31.72
N ASP A 174 43.53 18.75 -31.61
CA ASP A 174 43.27 19.48 -30.35
C ASP A 174 41.78 19.68 -30.07
N HIS A 175 40.89 19.09 -30.87
CA HIS A 175 39.45 19.22 -30.74
C HIS A 175 38.76 17.86 -30.56
N VAL A 176 37.51 17.90 -30.12
CA VAL A 176 36.58 16.78 -30.08
C VAL A 176 35.34 17.18 -30.86
N ILE A 177 34.84 16.27 -31.69
CA ILE A 177 33.62 16.42 -32.47
C ILE A 177 32.53 15.57 -31.82
N LEU A 178 31.42 16.19 -31.42
CA LEU A 178 30.27 15.53 -30.81
C LEU A 178 29.12 15.38 -31.82
N ASN A 179 28.53 14.19 -31.87
CA ASN A 179 27.37 13.89 -32.70
C ASN A 179 26.34 13.06 -31.93
N GLY A 180 25.06 13.46 -31.96
CA GLY A 180 24.00 12.68 -31.35
C GLY A 180 22.85 13.52 -30.81
N LYS A 181 22.07 12.92 -29.92
CA LYS A 181 20.86 13.56 -29.38
C LYS A 181 20.65 13.18 -27.93
N LYS A 182 20.58 14.19 -27.07
CA LYS A 182 20.17 14.08 -25.67
C LYS A 182 18.69 14.42 -25.52
N SER A 183 18.04 13.79 -24.54
CA SER A 183 16.62 13.93 -24.27
C SER A 183 16.38 14.36 -22.84
N TRP A 184 15.26 15.05 -22.62
CA TRP A 184 14.83 15.48 -21.29
C TRP A 184 15.82 16.41 -20.58
N VAL A 185 16.57 17.23 -21.32
CA VAL A 185 17.58 18.11 -20.73
C VAL A 185 16.89 19.29 -20.06
N SER A 186 16.83 19.24 -18.73
CA SER A 186 16.21 20.27 -17.90
C SER A 186 16.95 21.61 -18.01
N SER A 187 16.17 22.69 -18.03
CA SER A 187 16.61 24.08 -18.20
C SER A 187 17.35 24.38 -19.50
N ALA A 188 17.39 23.47 -20.47
CA ALA A 188 18.19 23.64 -21.70
C ALA A 188 17.73 24.80 -22.60
N ILE A 189 16.48 25.25 -22.48
CA ILE A 189 15.99 26.42 -23.22
C ILE A 189 16.65 27.70 -22.72
N GLU A 190 16.86 27.84 -21.41
CA GLU A 190 17.48 28.99 -20.77
C GLU A 190 18.99 28.79 -20.51
N GLY A 191 19.47 27.55 -20.59
CA GLY A 191 20.83 27.17 -20.25
C GLY A 191 21.89 27.82 -21.14
N SER A 192 23.04 28.08 -20.54
CA SER A 192 24.22 28.68 -21.17
C SER A 192 25.31 27.66 -21.48
N ALA A 193 25.37 26.53 -20.76
CA ALA A 193 26.27 25.43 -21.07
C ALA A 193 25.71 24.08 -20.56
N LEU A 194 26.29 23.00 -21.08
CA LEU A 194 25.91 21.62 -20.82
C LEU A 194 27.11 20.82 -20.32
N ILE A 195 26.86 19.91 -19.38
CA ILE A 195 27.70 18.73 -19.19
C ILE A 195 27.13 17.63 -20.10
N VAL A 196 27.91 17.14 -21.04
CA VAL A 196 27.51 16.15 -22.03
C VAL A 196 28.31 14.87 -21.83
N PHE A 197 27.60 13.74 -21.71
CA PHE A 197 28.21 12.43 -21.71
C PHE A 197 28.08 11.80 -23.10
N ALA A 198 29.21 11.40 -23.67
CA ALA A 198 29.27 10.80 -25.00
C ALA A 198 30.26 9.63 -24.99
N THR A 199 30.04 8.67 -25.88
CA THR A 199 30.92 7.52 -26.04
C THR A 199 31.96 7.79 -27.11
N VAL A 200 33.22 7.46 -26.83
CA VAL A 200 34.28 7.50 -27.86
C VAL A 200 34.24 6.28 -28.76
N ASP A 201 33.62 5.20 -28.27
CA ASP A 201 33.41 3.93 -28.97
C ASP A 201 32.18 3.23 -28.33
N PRO A 202 31.05 3.15 -29.03
CA PRO A 202 29.84 2.48 -28.54
C PRO A 202 30.07 1.04 -28.07
N GLU A 203 31.03 0.31 -28.67
CA GLU A 203 31.31 -1.08 -28.32
C GLU A 203 31.92 -1.22 -26.91
N LEU A 204 32.57 -0.15 -26.39
CA LEU A 204 33.17 -0.15 -25.05
C LEU A 204 32.15 0.07 -23.92
N ARG A 205 30.88 0.38 -24.24
CA ARG A 205 29.81 0.68 -23.26
C ARG A 205 30.32 1.66 -22.19
N HIS A 206 30.14 1.34 -20.90
CA HIS A 206 30.57 2.18 -19.77
C HIS A 206 32.05 2.59 -19.80
N LYS A 207 32.95 1.78 -20.41
CA LYS A 207 34.38 2.09 -20.53
C LYS A 207 34.69 3.07 -21.67
N GLY A 208 33.76 3.28 -22.59
CA GLY A 208 33.88 4.25 -23.69
C GLY A 208 33.35 5.63 -23.34
N LEU A 209 32.67 5.80 -22.19
CA LEU A 209 32.04 7.06 -21.83
C LEU A 209 33.06 8.11 -21.39
N ALA A 210 32.90 9.33 -21.90
CA ALA A 210 33.64 10.52 -21.53
C ALA A 210 32.68 11.68 -21.20
N CYS A 211 33.17 12.66 -20.44
CA CYS A 211 32.41 13.81 -19.96
C CYS A 211 32.97 15.10 -20.58
N PHE A 212 32.10 15.96 -21.11
CA PHE A 212 32.48 17.18 -21.82
C PHE A 212 31.69 18.39 -21.35
N LEU A 213 32.37 19.54 -21.23
CA LEU A 213 31.74 20.84 -21.04
C LEU A 213 31.48 21.49 -22.40
N VAL A 214 30.22 21.78 -22.70
CA VAL A 214 29.81 22.28 -24.03
C VAL A 214 29.05 23.60 -23.86
N PRO A 215 29.56 24.72 -24.39
CA PRO A 215 28.78 25.95 -24.48
C PRO A 215 27.50 25.74 -25.30
N MET A 216 26.38 26.27 -24.82
CA MET A 216 25.07 26.07 -25.47
C MET A 216 24.92 26.91 -26.76
N ASP A 217 25.86 27.82 -27.02
CA ASP A 217 25.99 28.62 -28.24
C ASP A 217 27.05 28.08 -29.21
N ALA A 218 27.68 26.94 -28.91
CA ALA A 218 28.61 26.28 -29.81
C ALA A 218 27.91 25.90 -31.14
N GLU A 219 28.63 26.08 -32.26
CA GLU A 219 28.12 25.74 -33.59
C GLU A 219 27.77 24.24 -33.67
N GLY A 220 26.59 23.94 -34.20
CA GLY A 220 26.06 22.57 -34.30
C GLY A 220 25.21 22.11 -33.09
N VAL A 221 25.07 22.91 -32.04
CA VAL A 221 24.18 22.63 -30.91
C VAL A 221 22.78 23.16 -31.20
N PHE A 222 21.79 22.27 -31.26
CA PHE A 222 20.40 22.63 -31.54
C PHE A 222 19.46 22.27 -30.38
N ARG A 223 18.70 23.26 -29.92
CA ARG A 223 17.69 23.10 -28.87
C ARG A 223 16.36 22.68 -29.49
N GLY A 224 15.78 21.62 -28.95
CA GLY A 224 14.43 21.18 -29.29
C GLY A 224 13.35 22.09 -28.72
N LYS A 225 12.08 21.74 -29.01
CA LYS A 225 10.93 22.43 -28.43
C LYS A 225 10.77 22.07 -26.94
N LYS A 226 10.21 23.00 -26.17
CA LYS A 226 9.79 22.74 -24.78
C LYS A 226 8.83 21.55 -24.74
N GLN A 227 9.14 20.57 -23.89
CA GLN A 227 8.28 19.43 -23.64
C GLN A 227 7.09 19.83 -22.74
N PRO A 228 5.86 19.38 -23.06
CA PRO A 228 4.71 19.56 -22.18
C PRO A 228 4.80 18.54 -21.05
N LEU A 229 5.16 18.99 -19.85
CA LEU A 229 5.26 18.15 -18.66
C LEU A 229 3.97 18.21 -17.84
N MET A 230 3.63 17.11 -17.17
CA MET A 230 2.61 17.09 -16.13
C MET A 230 3.12 17.75 -14.84
N SER A 231 4.39 17.50 -14.52
CA SER A 231 5.06 17.93 -13.29
C SER A 231 5.98 19.12 -13.53
N VAL A 232 6.19 19.93 -12.48
CA VAL A 232 7.13 21.07 -12.44
C VAL A 232 7.14 21.90 -13.73
N ARG A 233 5.96 22.33 -14.19
CA ARG A 233 5.72 22.86 -15.55
C ARG A 233 6.50 24.13 -15.90
N ALA A 234 6.96 24.87 -14.89
CA ALA A 234 7.81 26.04 -15.08
C ALA A 234 9.28 25.67 -15.35
N VAL A 235 9.72 24.45 -15.01
CA VAL A 235 10.99 23.89 -15.47
C VAL A 235 10.86 23.59 -16.96
N THR A 236 11.77 24.11 -17.77
CA THR A 236 11.84 23.72 -19.18
C THR A 236 12.60 22.41 -19.31
N ALA A 237 12.17 21.58 -20.24
CA ALA A 237 12.94 20.42 -20.68
C ALA A 237 12.82 20.33 -22.19
N CYS A 238 13.91 20.07 -22.89
CA CYS A 238 13.89 19.81 -24.33
C CYS A 238 14.96 18.79 -24.71
N ASP A 239 14.86 18.29 -25.94
CA ASP A 239 15.93 17.53 -26.53
C ASP A 239 17.06 18.49 -26.97
N VAL A 240 18.30 18.03 -26.95
CA VAL A 240 19.45 18.77 -27.47
C VAL A 240 20.17 17.89 -28.48
N THR A 241 20.28 18.36 -29.72
CA THR A 241 20.97 17.67 -30.81
C THR A 241 22.35 18.28 -31.01
N PHE A 242 23.34 17.42 -31.26
CA PHE A 242 24.71 17.78 -31.59
C PHE A 242 24.97 17.29 -33.02
N GLU A 243 25.27 18.22 -33.92
CA GLU A 243 25.63 17.95 -35.32
C GLU A 243 27.02 18.53 -35.59
N GLU A 244 28.04 17.68 -35.65
CA GLU A 244 29.45 18.06 -35.88
C GLU A 244 29.95 19.15 -34.91
N VAL A 245 29.52 19.08 -33.64
CA VAL A 245 29.87 20.11 -32.64
C VAL A 245 31.33 19.99 -32.27
N ARG A 246 32.13 20.99 -32.67
CA ARG A 246 33.58 21.02 -32.45
C ARG A 246 33.92 21.82 -31.20
N ILE A 247 34.48 21.15 -30.18
CA ILE A 247 34.95 21.76 -28.93
C ILE A 247 36.44 21.51 -28.71
N PRO A 248 37.16 22.37 -27.96
CA PRO A 248 38.53 22.10 -27.55
C PRO A 248 38.61 20.82 -26.71
N LYS A 249 39.68 20.03 -26.91
CA LYS A 249 39.95 18.83 -26.09
C LYS A 249 40.12 19.16 -24.60
N THR A 250 40.52 20.40 -24.28
CA THR A 250 40.62 20.92 -22.91
C THR A 250 39.27 21.05 -22.20
N TYR A 251 38.13 20.90 -22.90
CA TYR A 251 36.79 20.90 -22.30
C TYR A 251 36.34 19.50 -21.84
N MET A 252 37.15 18.47 -22.06
CA MET A 252 36.92 17.15 -21.49
C MET A 252 37.23 17.14 -19.99
N VAL A 253 36.31 16.64 -19.18
CA VAL A 253 36.46 16.49 -17.73
C VAL A 253 36.92 15.06 -17.42
N GLY A 254 38.01 14.94 -16.68
CA GLY A 254 38.65 13.65 -16.42
C GLY A 254 39.26 13.03 -17.69
N GLN A 255 39.30 11.71 -17.75
CA GLN A 255 39.83 10.95 -18.88
C GLN A 255 38.74 10.13 -19.58
N VAL A 256 39.04 9.68 -20.81
CA VAL A 256 38.21 8.72 -21.53
C VAL A 256 38.02 7.46 -20.68
N GLY A 257 36.78 7.00 -20.55
CA GLY A 257 36.40 5.85 -19.72
C GLY A 257 36.08 6.19 -18.27
N GLU A 258 36.35 7.41 -17.81
CA GLU A 258 35.91 7.88 -16.49
C GLU A 258 34.49 8.47 -16.53
N GLY A 259 33.92 8.72 -17.72
CA GLY A 259 32.64 9.40 -17.88
C GLY A 259 31.49 8.70 -17.16
N PHE A 260 31.42 7.36 -17.20
CA PHE A 260 30.37 6.63 -16.48
C PHE A 260 30.50 6.79 -14.96
N LYS A 261 31.72 6.70 -14.42
CA LYS A 261 31.98 6.90 -12.99
C LYS A 261 31.61 8.31 -12.55
N ILE A 262 32.03 9.33 -13.30
CA ILE A 262 31.69 10.73 -13.06
C ILE A 262 30.17 10.91 -13.05
N ALA A 263 29.44 10.33 -14.02
CA ALA A 263 27.98 10.39 -14.06
C ALA A 263 27.34 9.77 -12.81
N MET A 264 27.79 8.58 -12.40
CA MET A 264 27.20 7.88 -11.25
C MET A 264 27.48 8.59 -9.92
N GLU A 265 28.71 9.08 -9.70
CA GLU A 265 29.06 9.88 -8.52
C GLU A 265 28.21 11.15 -8.45
N GLN A 266 28.00 11.83 -9.58
CA GLN A 266 27.18 13.04 -9.63
C GLN A 266 25.70 12.75 -9.36
N LEU A 267 25.18 11.63 -9.87
CA LEU A 267 23.80 11.23 -9.61
C LEU A 267 23.56 10.88 -8.13
N ASP A 268 24.53 10.31 -7.43
CA ASP A 268 24.43 10.06 -5.99
C ASP A 268 24.25 11.36 -5.19
N GLN A 269 24.95 12.43 -5.58
CA GLN A 269 24.79 13.75 -4.96
C GLN A 269 23.44 14.37 -5.36
N ALA A 270 23.08 14.32 -6.64
CA ALA A 270 21.82 14.89 -7.14
C ALA A 270 20.57 14.25 -6.54
N ARG A 271 20.62 12.96 -6.20
CA ARG A 271 19.53 12.27 -5.49
C ARG A 271 19.20 12.92 -4.15
N ILE A 272 20.17 13.53 -3.47
CA ILE A 272 19.96 14.26 -2.21
C ILE A 272 19.13 15.52 -2.47
N GLY A 273 19.46 16.27 -3.53
CA GLY A 273 18.67 17.44 -3.94
C GLY A 273 17.25 17.09 -4.33
N ILE A 274 17.04 15.99 -5.09
CA ILE A 274 15.70 15.51 -5.44
C ILE A 274 14.92 15.02 -4.21
N ALA A 275 15.59 14.38 -3.25
CA ALA A 275 14.96 13.98 -1.99
C ALA A 275 14.51 15.21 -1.17
N ALA A 276 15.36 16.22 -1.04
CA ALA A 276 15.03 17.49 -0.37
C ALA A 276 13.87 18.22 -1.07
N HIS A 277 13.88 18.22 -2.40
CA HIS A 277 12.79 18.78 -3.21
C HIS A 277 11.45 18.09 -2.91
N ALA A 278 11.43 16.76 -2.84
CA ALA A 278 10.24 15.98 -2.50
C ALA A 278 9.77 16.24 -1.05
N VAL A 279 10.70 16.36 -0.08
CA VAL A 279 10.36 16.75 1.30
C VAL A 279 9.70 18.13 1.33
N GLY A 280 10.21 19.10 0.56
CA GLY A 280 9.63 20.43 0.46
C GLY A 280 8.19 20.42 -0.06
N ILE A 281 7.92 19.65 -1.12
CA ILE A 281 6.55 19.48 -1.65
C ILE A 281 5.64 18.80 -0.62
N ALA A 282 6.12 17.74 0.04
CA ALA A 282 5.37 17.06 1.09
C ALA A 282 5.01 18.02 2.24
N GLN A 283 5.96 18.85 2.67
CA GLN A 283 5.72 19.88 3.68
C GLN A 283 4.68 20.90 3.20
N ALA A 284 4.74 21.36 1.95
CA ALA A 284 3.77 22.30 1.41
C ALA A 284 2.34 21.70 1.34
N ALA A 285 2.24 20.43 0.97
CA ALA A 285 0.98 19.69 0.97
C ALA A 285 0.42 19.51 2.39
N LEU A 286 1.27 19.19 3.37
CA LEU A 286 0.90 19.12 4.78
C LEU A 286 0.42 20.47 5.30
N ASP A 287 1.17 21.55 5.07
CA ASP A 287 0.79 22.91 5.48
C ASP A 287 -0.56 23.29 4.88
N THR A 288 -0.75 23.05 3.58
CA THR A 288 -2.02 23.32 2.86
C THR A 288 -3.20 22.54 3.47
N ALA A 289 -2.99 21.27 3.81
CA ALA A 289 -4.01 20.44 4.42
C ALA A 289 -4.36 20.89 5.83
N ILE A 290 -3.34 21.25 6.64
CA ILE A 290 -3.51 21.76 8.00
C ILE A 290 -4.30 23.08 7.97
N ASP A 291 -3.91 24.02 7.13
CA ASP A 291 -4.54 25.34 7.05
C ASP A 291 -6.00 25.22 6.62
N TYR A 292 -6.26 24.44 5.55
CA TYR A 292 -7.64 24.17 5.14
C TYR A 292 -8.43 23.47 6.24
N ALA A 293 -7.85 22.51 6.95
CA ALA A 293 -8.55 21.79 8.01
C ALA A 293 -8.82 22.66 9.26
N LYS A 294 -8.03 23.70 9.50
CA LYS A 294 -8.23 24.69 10.59
C LYS A 294 -9.35 25.68 10.26
N GLU A 295 -9.57 25.98 8.99
CA GLU A 295 -10.56 26.95 8.54
C GLU A 295 -11.89 26.30 8.19
N ARG A 296 -11.86 25.16 7.50
CA ARG A 296 -13.06 24.51 6.99
C ARG A 296 -13.85 23.87 8.12
N GLU A 297 -15.14 24.16 8.14
CA GLU A 297 -16.12 23.49 8.98
C GLU A 297 -16.97 22.51 8.18
N ALA A 298 -17.15 21.32 8.74
CA ALA A 298 -18.11 20.32 8.28
C ALA A 298 -18.67 19.59 9.50
N PHE A 299 -19.94 19.20 9.44
CA PHE A 299 -20.60 18.54 10.56
C PHE A 299 -20.51 19.35 11.87
N GLY A 300 -20.67 20.68 11.76
CA GLY A 300 -20.68 21.61 12.90
C GLY A 300 -19.33 21.84 13.59
N LYS A 301 -18.23 21.32 13.05
CA LYS A 301 -16.88 21.48 13.63
C LYS A 301 -15.83 21.70 12.56
N LYS A 302 -14.70 22.30 12.95
CA LYS A 302 -13.50 22.38 12.11
C LYS A 302 -13.02 20.98 11.74
N LEU A 303 -12.51 20.78 10.52
CA LEU A 303 -12.03 19.46 10.08
C LEU A 303 -10.92 18.92 10.98
N THR A 304 -10.07 19.79 11.53
CA THR A 304 -9.07 19.45 12.57
C THR A 304 -9.65 18.80 13.82
N ARG A 305 -10.98 18.82 14.02
CA ARG A 305 -11.67 18.14 15.14
C ARG A 305 -12.25 16.77 14.74
N LEU A 306 -12.19 16.38 13.47
CA LEU A 306 -12.58 15.05 12.98
C LEU A 306 -11.41 14.07 13.13
N SER A 307 -11.64 12.90 13.74
CA SER A 307 -10.55 11.92 13.98
C SER A 307 -9.91 11.47 12.67
N SER A 308 -10.72 11.12 11.66
CA SER A 308 -10.23 10.69 10.35
C SER A 308 -9.34 11.71 9.63
N VAL A 309 -9.54 13.01 9.88
CA VAL A 309 -8.67 14.08 9.35
C VAL A 309 -7.40 14.21 10.19
N LYS A 310 -7.51 14.14 11.53
CA LYS A 310 -6.35 14.16 12.42
C LYS A 310 -5.39 12.99 12.16
N ASP A 311 -5.92 11.79 11.94
CA ASP A 311 -5.13 10.59 11.69
C ASP A 311 -4.33 10.76 10.39
N ARG A 312 -4.97 11.24 9.32
CA ARG A 312 -4.30 11.58 8.05
C ARG A 312 -3.23 12.67 8.23
N LEU A 313 -3.54 13.75 8.94
CA LEU A 313 -2.55 14.80 9.21
C LEU A 313 -1.36 14.29 10.03
N THR A 314 -1.60 13.36 10.95
CA THR A 314 -0.56 12.73 11.77
C THR A 314 0.32 11.84 10.90
N GLU A 315 -0.27 11.00 10.04
CA GLU A 315 0.44 10.16 9.09
C GLU A 315 1.28 10.99 8.12
N MET A 316 0.69 12.05 7.54
CA MET A 316 1.40 12.98 6.67
C MET A 316 2.62 13.62 7.36
N SER A 317 2.47 14.01 8.64
CA SER A 317 3.58 14.55 9.44
C SER A 317 4.69 13.53 9.67
N ILE A 318 4.34 12.27 10.00
CA ILE A 318 5.31 11.19 10.22
C ILE A 318 6.08 10.89 8.93
N MET A 319 5.37 10.78 7.81
CA MET A 319 5.96 10.51 6.49
C MET A 319 6.93 11.61 6.07
N THR A 320 6.53 12.89 6.25
CA THR A 320 7.36 14.04 5.91
C THR A 320 8.62 14.09 6.77
N GLU A 321 8.50 13.89 8.09
CA GLU A 321 9.65 13.91 8.99
C GLU A 321 10.60 12.73 8.76
N THR A 322 10.06 11.55 8.47
CA THR A 322 10.88 10.36 8.12
C THR A 322 11.70 10.62 6.85
N ALA A 323 11.09 11.22 5.83
CA ALA A 323 11.77 11.58 4.59
C ALA A 323 12.87 12.63 4.82
N ARG A 324 12.60 13.64 5.66
CA ARG A 324 13.57 14.67 6.05
C ARG A 324 14.79 14.09 6.75
N LEU A 325 14.58 13.22 7.75
CA LEU A 325 15.66 12.58 8.49
C LEU A 325 16.60 11.77 7.59
N LEU A 326 16.03 11.00 6.65
CA LEU A 326 16.83 10.23 5.68
C LEU A 326 17.58 11.15 4.70
N THR A 327 16.92 12.21 4.22
CA THR A 327 17.52 13.20 3.33
C THR A 327 18.71 13.91 3.97
N TYR A 328 18.55 14.39 5.21
CA TYR A 328 19.63 15.10 5.92
C TYR A 328 20.77 14.16 6.31
N ARG A 329 20.46 12.90 6.62
CA ARG A 329 21.48 11.87 6.78
C ARG A 329 22.24 11.63 5.48
N ALA A 330 21.56 11.58 4.33
CA ALA A 330 22.23 11.42 3.04
C ALA A 330 23.11 12.62 2.68
N ALA A 331 22.67 13.83 3.01
CA ALA A 331 23.45 15.06 2.80
C ALA A 331 24.73 15.12 3.64
N THR A 332 24.70 14.58 4.86
CA THR A 332 25.88 14.54 5.75
C THR A 332 26.76 13.30 5.54
N GLN A 333 26.19 12.23 4.99
CA GLN A 333 26.86 10.95 4.73
C GLN A 333 26.59 10.52 3.28
N VAL A 334 27.15 11.27 2.34
CA VAL A 334 26.96 11.02 0.91
C VAL A 334 27.48 9.64 0.57
N SER A 335 26.57 8.81 0.05
CA SER A 335 26.87 7.48 -0.47
C SER A 335 25.73 7.09 -1.40
N THR A 336 26.00 6.18 -2.34
CA THR A 336 24.98 5.56 -3.18
C THR A 336 23.80 5.03 -2.35
N LYS A 337 24.09 4.48 -1.16
CA LYS A 337 23.09 4.00 -0.20
C LYS A 337 22.18 5.06 0.34
N ASN A 338 22.75 6.00 1.08
CA ASN A 338 21.94 6.96 1.81
C ASN A 338 21.18 7.83 0.82
N SER A 339 21.79 8.21 -0.31
CA SER A 339 21.14 9.01 -1.35
C SER A 339 20.00 8.28 -2.07
N SER A 340 20.17 6.99 -2.41
CA SER A 340 19.11 6.20 -3.06
C SER A 340 17.95 5.92 -2.11
N MET A 341 18.23 5.58 -0.85
CA MET A 341 17.21 5.42 0.19
C MET A 341 16.44 6.72 0.42
N ALA A 342 17.15 7.85 0.52
CA ALA A 342 16.54 9.16 0.71
C ALA A 342 15.62 9.52 -0.47
N LYS A 343 16.09 9.42 -1.73
CA LYS A 343 15.28 9.71 -2.92
C LYS A 343 14.04 8.83 -2.96
N TYR A 344 14.18 7.53 -2.73
CA TYR A 344 13.07 6.58 -2.77
C TYR A 344 12.01 6.90 -1.72
N VAL A 345 12.41 7.01 -0.45
CA VAL A 345 11.47 7.26 0.66
C VAL A 345 10.84 8.64 0.53
N ALA A 346 11.62 9.68 0.20
CA ALA A 346 11.10 11.03 0.04
C ALA A 346 10.09 11.13 -1.12
N GLY A 347 10.38 10.52 -2.27
CA GLY A 347 9.45 10.51 -3.42
C GLY A 347 8.14 9.79 -3.09
N LYS A 348 8.23 8.57 -2.57
CA LYS A 348 7.05 7.77 -2.19
C LYS A 348 6.20 8.48 -1.13
N ASN A 349 6.84 9.03 -0.09
CA ASN A 349 6.14 9.73 0.98
C ASN A 349 5.51 11.03 0.48
N ALA A 350 6.18 11.78 -0.40
CA ALA A 350 5.61 12.98 -0.99
C ALA A 350 4.32 12.69 -1.76
N ILE A 351 4.26 11.60 -2.56
CA ILE A 351 3.04 11.21 -3.27
C ILE A 351 1.89 10.93 -2.29
N ALA A 352 2.16 10.11 -1.27
CA ALA A 352 1.15 9.78 -0.27
C ALA A 352 0.66 11.04 0.44
N VAL A 353 1.57 11.90 0.89
CA VAL A 353 1.24 13.16 1.58
C VAL A 353 0.41 14.07 0.67
N ALA A 354 0.77 14.24 -0.59
CA ALA A 354 0.00 15.05 -1.52
C ALA A 354 -1.39 14.46 -1.82
N ASP A 355 -1.52 13.13 -1.92
CA ASP A 355 -2.83 12.47 -2.04
C ASP A 355 -3.70 12.76 -0.81
N HIS A 356 -3.17 12.56 0.40
CA HIS A 356 -3.89 12.89 1.63
C HIS A 356 -4.31 14.37 1.68
N CYS A 357 -3.47 15.28 1.18
CA CYS A 357 -3.84 16.70 1.05
C CYS A 357 -5.07 16.88 0.16
N VAL A 358 -5.09 16.28 -1.04
CA VAL A 358 -6.25 16.31 -1.94
C VAL A 358 -7.49 15.75 -1.25
N GLN A 359 -7.37 14.61 -0.56
CA GLN A 359 -8.49 13.99 0.15
C GLN A 359 -9.04 14.86 1.29
N ILE A 360 -8.18 15.52 2.06
CA ILE A 360 -8.59 16.42 3.15
C ILE A 360 -9.32 17.65 2.62
N LEU A 361 -8.90 18.17 1.46
CA LEU A 361 -9.60 19.28 0.79
C LEU A 361 -10.91 18.81 0.11
N GLY A 362 -11.08 17.50 -0.11
CA GLY A 362 -12.23 16.90 -0.79
C GLY A 362 -12.36 17.40 -2.23
N GLY A 363 -13.59 17.72 -2.67
CA GLY A 363 -13.81 18.23 -4.03
C GLY A 363 -13.02 19.51 -4.38
N ARG A 364 -12.62 20.32 -3.38
CA ARG A 364 -11.75 21.50 -3.59
C ARG A 364 -10.31 21.12 -3.89
N GLY A 365 -9.86 19.96 -3.42
CA GLY A 365 -8.52 19.44 -3.64
C GLY A 365 -8.24 19.15 -5.11
N LEU A 366 -9.27 18.84 -5.89
CA LEU A 366 -9.20 18.58 -7.33
C LEU A 366 -9.29 19.87 -8.19
N ALA A 367 -9.65 20.99 -7.60
CA ALA A 367 -9.84 22.24 -8.34
C ALA A 367 -8.51 22.99 -8.44
N THR A 368 -8.15 23.42 -9.66
CA THR A 368 -6.94 24.23 -9.94
C THR A 368 -6.95 25.61 -9.26
N THR A 369 -8.05 25.99 -8.61
CA THR A 369 -8.12 27.16 -7.73
C THR A 369 -7.46 26.95 -6.37
N HIS A 370 -7.11 25.71 -5.99
CA HIS A 370 -6.41 25.37 -4.74
C HIS A 370 -5.13 24.58 -5.03
N ASN A 371 -4.14 24.69 -4.14
CA ASN A 371 -2.79 24.17 -4.38
C ASN A 371 -2.62 22.65 -4.21
N ALA A 372 -3.62 21.93 -3.67
CA ALA A 372 -3.48 20.49 -3.42
C ALA A 372 -3.22 19.65 -4.68
N GLU A 373 -4.01 19.84 -5.76
CA GLU A 373 -3.75 19.11 -7.02
C GLU A 373 -2.39 19.45 -7.61
N ARG A 374 -1.97 20.73 -7.49
CA ARG A 374 -0.67 21.17 -7.98
C ARG A 374 0.44 20.46 -7.23
N HIS A 375 0.42 20.43 -5.89
CA HIS A 375 1.39 19.70 -5.09
C HIS A 375 1.46 18.22 -5.46
N TYR A 376 0.32 17.58 -5.76
CA TYR A 376 0.28 16.20 -6.24
C TYR A 376 0.93 16.04 -7.62
N SER A 377 0.60 16.92 -8.57
CA SER A 377 1.15 16.89 -9.93
C SER A 377 2.63 17.29 -9.99
N GLU A 378 3.10 18.14 -9.07
CA GLU A 378 4.46 18.67 -9.00
C GLU A 378 5.47 17.63 -8.50
N ILE A 379 5.04 16.46 -8.04
CA ILE A 379 5.95 15.38 -7.64
C ILE A 379 6.46 14.66 -8.90
N PRO A 380 7.77 14.72 -9.18
CA PRO A 380 8.33 14.17 -10.41
C PRO A 380 8.65 12.68 -10.23
N ASP A 381 7.63 11.85 -10.03
CA ASP A 381 7.82 10.43 -9.72
C ASP A 381 6.82 9.58 -10.52
N ILE A 382 7.31 9.03 -11.65
CA ILE A 382 6.62 8.00 -12.44
C ILE A 382 7.06 6.65 -11.87
N ASP A 383 6.08 5.79 -11.59
CA ASP A 383 6.14 4.46 -10.95
C ASP A 383 7.22 3.49 -11.53
N GLY A 384 7.88 3.83 -12.64
CA GLY A 384 8.93 3.05 -13.29
C GLY A 384 10.37 3.34 -12.85
N THR A 385 10.68 4.51 -12.28
CA THR A 385 12.07 4.83 -11.85
C THR A 385 12.47 4.14 -10.55
N HIS A 386 11.47 3.77 -9.73
CA HIS A 386 11.68 2.99 -8.52
C HIS A 386 12.24 1.59 -8.80
N LEU A 387 12.11 1.06 -10.02
CA LEU A 387 12.78 -0.18 -10.39
C LEU A 387 14.32 -0.03 -10.32
N VAL A 388 14.87 1.07 -10.83
CA VAL A 388 16.32 1.36 -10.78
C VAL A 388 16.79 1.63 -9.36
N PHE A 389 15.98 2.33 -8.54
CA PHE A 389 16.31 2.58 -7.14
C PHE A 389 16.09 1.38 -6.23
N ASN A 390 15.10 0.52 -6.52
CA ASN A 390 14.95 -0.78 -5.87
C ASN A 390 16.12 -1.67 -6.25
N ILE A 391 16.59 -1.64 -7.51
CA ILE A 391 17.85 -2.28 -7.94
C ILE A 391 19.02 -1.70 -7.12
N LEU A 392 19.25 -0.38 -7.08
CA LEU A 392 20.34 0.24 -6.31
C LEU A 392 20.26 0.03 -4.78
N CYS A 393 19.06 0.05 -4.19
CA CYS A 393 18.81 -0.27 -2.79
C CYS A 393 18.96 -1.77 -2.50
N SER A 394 18.67 -2.63 -3.48
CA SER A 394 18.98 -4.08 -3.48
C SER A 394 20.42 -4.40 -3.91
N GLU A 395 21.19 -3.40 -4.35
CA GLU A 395 22.62 -3.49 -4.68
C GLU A 395 23.52 -3.03 -3.52
N LEU A 396 22.94 -2.86 -2.33
CA LEU A 396 23.65 -2.41 -1.13
C LEU A 396 23.85 -3.50 -0.08
N ASP A 397 24.33 -4.62 -0.61
CA ASP A 397 25.59 -5.24 -0.21
C ASP A 397 26.36 -5.72 -1.45
N ARG A 398 26.99 -4.79 -2.18
CA ARG A 398 28.12 -5.08 -3.07
C ARG A 398 29.28 -4.21 -2.62
N ILE A 399 30.21 -4.70 -1.80
CA ILE A 399 31.35 -5.52 -2.27
C ILE A 399 31.45 -5.39 -3.80
N GLN A 400 32.23 -4.40 -4.25
CA GLN A 400 32.67 -4.32 -5.63
C GLN A 400 33.30 -5.67 -5.99
N ASN A 401 32.64 -6.39 -6.90
CA ASN A 401 32.86 -7.80 -7.29
C ASN A 401 32.37 -8.86 -6.30
N VAL A 402 31.16 -9.38 -6.52
CA VAL A 402 30.80 -10.75 -6.10
C VAL A 402 30.53 -11.61 -7.33
N ALA A 403 31.47 -11.59 -8.27
CA ALA A 403 31.74 -12.79 -9.08
C ALA A 403 32.54 -13.81 -8.26
N ASP A 404 33.12 -13.37 -7.14
CA ASP A 404 34.07 -14.12 -6.32
C ASP A 404 33.46 -14.47 -4.94
N LEU A 405 32.34 -15.22 -4.93
CA LEU A 405 31.84 -15.83 -3.69
C LEU A 405 32.94 -16.68 -3.02
N ASP A 406 33.89 -17.18 -3.79
CA ASP A 406 35.06 -17.96 -3.37
C ASP A 406 36.01 -17.18 -2.45
N LYS A 407 35.94 -15.84 -2.44
CA LYS A 407 36.75 -14.97 -1.59
C LYS A 407 36.11 -14.63 -0.24
N ILE A 408 34.87 -15.07 0.00
CA ILE A 408 34.21 -14.88 1.30
C ILE A 408 34.96 -15.68 2.36
N GLN A 409 35.33 -15.02 3.47
CA GLN A 409 35.86 -15.72 4.62
C GLN A 409 34.72 -16.16 5.54
N TRP A 410 34.59 -17.46 5.74
CA TRP A 410 33.66 -18.00 6.73
C TRP A 410 34.09 -17.58 8.13
N PRO A 411 33.15 -17.20 9.02
CA PRO A 411 33.49 -16.87 10.40
C PRO A 411 34.08 -18.08 11.13
N GLU A 412 35.02 -17.84 12.04
CA GLU A 412 35.58 -18.89 12.89
C GLU A 412 34.45 -19.55 13.70
N ASN A 413 34.35 -20.88 13.59
CA ASN A 413 33.35 -21.68 14.28
C ASN A 413 34.02 -22.80 15.12
N PRO A 414 34.68 -22.41 16.23
CA PRO A 414 35.50 -23.33 17.03
C PRO A 414 34.68 -24.41 17.75
N ASN A 415 33.36 -24.24 17.86
CA ASN A 415 32.46 -25.19 18.54
C ASN A 415 31.89 -26.26 17.60
N GLY A 416 32.20 -26.23 16.30
CA GLY A 416 31.71 -27.21 15.33
C GLY A 416 30.20 -27.15 15.09
N LEU A 417 29.56 -26.00 15.33
CA LEU A 417 28.12 -25.84 15.12
C LEU A 417 27.77 -25.87 13.63
N LYS A 418 26.53 -26.26 13.29
CA LYS A 418 26.03 -26.19 11.92
C LYS A 418 25.83 -24.73 11.50
N ILE A 419 26.25 -24.39 10.28
CA ILE A 419 26.17 -23.02 9.74
C ILE A 419 24.94 -22.90 8.84
N SER A 420 24.17 -21.84 9.06
CA SER A 420 23.12 -21.37 8.15
C SER A 420 23.50 -19.96 7.69
N ALA A 421 23.64 -19.77 6.38
CA ALA A 421 23.97 -18.48 5.80
C ALA A 421 22.86 -17.97 4.88
N ALA A 422 22.61 -16.67 4.95
CA ALA A 422 21.65 -15.98 4.10
C ALA A 422 22.36 -14.81 3.40
N PHE A 423 22.32 -14.84 2.08
CA PHE A 423 22.83 -13.84 1.16
C PHE A 423 21.58 -13.17 0.59
N GLU A 424 21.09 -12.12 1.25
CA GLU A 424 19.84 -11.44 0.86
C GLU A 424 20.11 -10.03 0.36
N GLY A 425 19.60 -9.64 -0.80
CA GLY A 425 19.73 -8.26 -1.27
C GLY A 425 21.17 -7.83 -1.62
N LEU A 426 22.00 -8.76 -2.08
CA LEU A 426 23.37 -8.49 -2.55
C LEU A 426 23.41 -8.19 -4.06
N GLY A 427 22.27 -8.27 -4.74
CA GLY A 427 22.15 -8.04 -6.17
C GLY A 427 22.92 -9.04 -7.04
N LEU A 428 23.30 -10.24 -6.58
CA LEU A 428 24.03 -11.23 -7.39
C LEU A 428 23.32 -11.55 -8.72
N ASN A 429 23.85 -11.11 -9.87
CA ASN A 429 23.25 -11.46 -11.17
C ASN A 429 23.63 -12.88 -11.64
N THR A 430 24.79 -13.38 -11.18
CA THR A 430 25.28 -14.73 -11.40
C THR A 430 25.79 -15.32 -10.08
N LEU A 431 25.40 -16.55 -9.72
CA LEU A 431 25.96 -17.25 -8.56
C LEU A 431 27.34 -17.83 -8.91
N GLY A 432 28.38 -17.42 -8.19
CA GLY A 432 29.72 -17.99 -8.28
C GLY A 432 29.95 -19.19 -7.33
N ARG A 433 31.16 -19.77 -7.37
CA ARG A 433 31.58 -20.85 -6.46
C ARG A 433 31.72 -20.35 -5.03
N LEU A 434 31.27 -21.11 -4.03
CA LEU A 434 31.49 -20.80 -2.61
C LEU A 434 32.85 -21.29 -2.09
N PRO A 435 33.41 -20.67 -1.02
CA PRO A 435 34.64 -21.14 -0.40
C PRO A 435 34.37 -22.44 0.40
N PRO A 436 35.36 -23.34 0.54
CA PRO A 436 35.17 -24.61 1.24
C PRO A 436 34.69 -24.46 2.69
N ASN A 437 33.59 -25.13 3.04
CA ASN A 437 33.11 -25.23 4.41
C ASN A 437 32.16 -26.41 4.63
N ALA A 438 32.66 -27.45 5.29
CA ALA A 438 31.90 -28.66 5.60
C ALA A 438 30.84 -28.48 6.70
N GLN A 439 30.81 -27.34 7.42
CA GLN A 439 29.83 -27.09 8.49
C GLN A 439 28.54 -26.43 7.99
N VAL A 440 28.51 -25.98 6.73
CA VAL A 440 27.33 -25.33 6.13
C VAL A 440 26.26 -26.37 5.83
N GLU A 441 25.08 -26.18 6.41
CA GLU A 441 23.89 -27.03 6.16
C GLU A 441 22.75 -26.28 5.47
N SER A 442 22.75 -24.95 5.49
CA SER A 442 21.64 -24.15 4.98
C SER A 442 22.15 -22.90 4.29
N LEU A 443 21.73 -22.71 3.05
CA LEU A 443 22.06 -21.56 2.22
C LEU A 443 20.79 -20.92 1.67
N ARG A 444 20.69 -19.60 1.78
CA ARG A 444 19.62 -18.82 1.20
C ARG A 444 20.20 -17.69 0.37
N PHE A 445 19.78 -17.57 -0.88
CA PHE A 445 20.17 -16.54 -1.82
C PHE A 445 18.95 -15.73 -2.24
N SER A 446 18.24 -15.09 -1.31
CA SER A 446 16.97 -14.44 -1.64
C SER A 446 17.15 -13.00 -2.11
N ASN A 447 16.29 -12.51 -3.02
CA ASN A 447 16.27 -11.10 -3.43
C ASN A 447 17.61 -10.60 -4.03
N ASN A 448 18.25 -11.39 -4.90
CA ASN A 448 19.56 -11.05 -5.49
C ASN A 448 19.53 -10.79 -7.00
N ALA A 449 18.39 -10.95 -7.68
CA ALA A 449 18.29 -10.89 -9.14
C ALA A 449 19.18 -11.92 -9.88
N ILE A 450 19.43 -13.10 -9.28
CA ILE A 450 20.22 -14.18 -9.91
C ILE A 450 19.51 -14.66 -11.16
N LYS A 451 20.23 -14.66 -12.29
CA LYS A 451 19.75 -15.15 -13.60
C LYS A 451 20.44 -16.45 -14.02
N THR A 452 21.72 -16.56 -13.68
CA THR A 452 22.58 -17.68 -14.06
C THR A 452 23.50 -18.08 -12.90
N TYR A 453 24.21 -19.18 -13.04
CA TYR A 453 25.13 -19.68 -12.02
C TYR A 453 26.30 -20.41 -12.69
N TRP A 454 27.44 -20.49 -11.98
CA TRP A 454 28.57 -21.31 -12.39
C TRP A 454 28.21 -22.79 -12.30
N PRO A 455 28.85 -23.67 -13.10
CA PRO A 455 28.75 -25.12 -12.90
C PRO A 455 29.24 -25.51 -11.50
N ASP A 456 28.50 -26.37 -10.82
CA ASP A 456 28.82 -26.95 -9.51
C ASP A 456 29.17 -25.90 -8.42
N PRO A 457 28.34 -24.86 -8.20
CA PRO A 457 28.72 -23.73 -7.33
C PRO A 457 28.84 -24.14 -5.85
N PHE A 458 28.30 -25.31 -5.49
CA PHE A 458 28.26 -25.86 -4.15
C PHE A 458 29.24 -27.02 -3.91
N ASN A 459 30.18 -27.27 -4.83
CA ASN A 459 31.11 -28.41 -4.74
C ASN A 459 31.83 -28.52 -3.40
N ASP A 460 32.17 -27.40 -2.76
CA ASP A 460 32.98 -27.39 -1.53
C ASP A 460 32.16 -27.21 -0.24
N VAL A 461 30.83 -27.38 -0.30
CA VAL A 461 29.92 -27.38 0.86
C VAL A 461 29.12 -28.70 0.93
N PRO A 462 29.79 -29.85 1.13
CA PRO A 462 29.22 -31.19 0.88
C PRO A 462 28.08 -31.60 1.83
N ASN A 463 27.88 -30.89 2.94
CA ASN A 463 26.84 -31.21 3.94
C ASN A 463 25.57 -30.34 3.81
N LEU A 464 25.40 -29.67 2.66
CA LEU A 464 24.25 -28.81 2.40
C LEU A 464 22.93 -29.60 2.41
N LYS A 465 21.99 -29.19 3.25
CA LYS A 465 20.66 -29.81 3.40
C LYS A 465 19.51 -28.91 2.95
N ARG A 466 19.67 -27.58 3.02
CA ARG A 466 18.63 -26.61 2.65
C ARG A 466 19.21 -25.56 1.73
N LEU A 467 18.54 -25.32 0.60
CA LEU A 467 18.94 -24.35 -0.40
C LEU A 467 17.74 -23.52 -0.84
N SER A 468 17.88 -22.20 -0.87
CA SER A 468 16.84 -21.30 -1.35
C SER A 468 17.42 -20.28 -2.33
N PHE A 469 16.73 -20.11 -3.46
CA PHE A 469 16.91 -19.06 -4.46
C PHE A 469 15.62 -18.25 -4.60
N SER A 470 14.86 -18.07 -3.53
CA SER A 470 13.58 -17.36 -3.63
C SER A 470 13.76 -15.89 -4.04
N GLN A 471 12.81 -15.33 -4.78
CA GLN A 471 12.83 -13.93 -5.20
C GLN A 471 14.07 -13.58 -6.05
N ASN A 472 14.29 -14.32 -7.14
CA ASN A 472 15.35 -14.05 -8.11
C ASN A 472 14.79 -13.96 -9.53
N GLU A 473 15.65 -14.02 -10.53
CA GLU A 473 15.30 -13.92 -11.95
C GLU A 473 15.68 -15.19 -12.74
N LEU A 474 15.73 -16.35 -12.08
CA LEU A 474 16.06 -17.63 -12.74
C LEU A 474 14.98 -17.94 -13.77
N MET A 475 15.40 -18.18 -15.01
CA MET A 475 14.51 -18.56 -16.13
C MET A 475 14.56 -20.06 -16.42
N GLU A 476 15.70 -20.70 -16.11
CA GLU A 476 15.95 -22.13 -16.28
C GLU A 476 16.81 -22.66 -15.13
N ILE A 477 16.81 -23.97 -14.99
CA ILE A 477 17.74 -24.71 -14.14
C ILE A 477 18.39 -25.79 -15.01
N THR A 478 19.55 -26.26 -14.60
CA THR A 478 20.37 -27.28 -15.26
C THR A 478 20.87 -28.26 -14.20
N PRO A 479 21.17 -29.52 -14.57
CA PRO A 479 21.64 -30.53 -13.62
C PRO A 479 22.90 -30.10 -12.85
N ASP A 480 23.76 -29.32 -13.50
CA ASP A 480 25.04 -28.83 -12.97
C ASP A 480 24.89 -27.96 -11.71
N LEU A 481 23.69 -27.40 -11.45
CA LEU A 481 23.45 -26.63 -10.23
C LEU A 481 23.50 -27.52 -8.97
N PHE A 482 23.14 -28.80 -9.11
CA PHE A 482 22.94 -29.72 -8.01
C PHE A 482 23.99 -30.84 -7.92
N THR A 483 25.01 -30.80 -8.78
CA THR A 483 26.13 -31.73 -8.70
C THR A 483 26.79 -31.63 -7.33
N ASN A 484 27.11 -32.78 -6.73
CA ASN A 484 27.80 -32.90 -5.44
C ASN A 484 27.02 -32.41 -4.20
N ILE A 485 25.72 -32.07 -4.33
CA ILE A 485 24.82 -31.78 -3.20
C ILE A 485 23.62 -32.74 -3.14
N GLU A 486 23.86 -34.02 -3.41
CA GLU A 486 22.85 -35.10 -3.47
C GLU A 486 22.10 -35.32 -2.13
N HIS A 487 22.62 -34.79 -1.02
CA HIS A 487 22.01 -34.88 0.31
C HIS A 487 20.99 -33.77 0.60
N LEU A 488 20.67 -32.92 -0.38
CA LEU A 488 19.71 -31.82 -0.22
C LEU A 488 18.32 -32.34 0.17
N GLU A 489 17.77 -31.81 1.26
CA GLU A 489 16.46 -32.18 1.81
C GLU A 489 15.38 -31.13 1.48
N GLU A 490 15.75 -29.86 1.30
CA GLU A 490 14.82 -28.77 0.99
C GLU A 490 15.36 -27.82 -0.07
N LEU A 491 14.52 -27.52 -1.06
CA LEU A 491 14.83 -26.61 -2.15
C LEU A 491 13.68 -25.61 -2.34
N ASP A 492 14.02 -24.33 -2.28
CA ASP A 492 13.08 -23.24 -2.51
C ASP A 492 13.51 -22.40 -3.71
N LEU A 493 12.70 -22.45 -4.77
CA LEU A 493 12.86 -21.76 -6.04
C LEU A 493 11.70 -20.78 -6.28
N SER A 494 10.99 -20.38 -5.23
CA SER A 494 9.81 -19.54 -5.35
C SER A 494 10.12 -18.12 -5.84
N TYR A 495 9.14 -17.44 -6.45
CA TYR A 495 9.29 -16.07 -6.97
C TYR A 495 10.47 -15.92 -7.94
N ASN A 496 10.51 -16.78 -8.96
CA ASN A 496 11.45 -16.74 -10.08
C ASN A 496 10.68 -16.61 -11.41
N LYS A 497 11.37 -16.82 -12.54
CA LYS A 497 10.81 -16.75 -13.90
C LYS A 497 10.84 -18.12 -14.60
N LEU A 498 10.84 -19.21 -13.84
CA LEU A 498 10.91 -20.58 -14.37
C LEU A 498 9.65 -20.89 -15.19
N THR A 499 9.83 -21.46 -16.39
CA THR A 499 8.73 -21.71 -17.34
C THR A 499 8.57 -23.20 -17.64
N ASP A 500 9.61 -23.80 -18.21
CA ASP A 500 9.71 -25.20 -18.56
C ASP A 500 10.94 -25.82 -17.89
N PHE A 501 10.95 -27.15 -17.77
CA PHE A 501 12.03 -27.92 -17.16
C PHE A 501 12.45 -29.05 -18.11
N ASN A 502 13.74 -29.37 -18.13
CA ASN A 502 14.27 -30.58 -18.73
C ASN A 502 14.17 -31.75 -17.73
N VAL A 503 13.93 -32.96 -18.23
CA VAL A 503 13.84 -34.21 -17.44
C VAL A 503 15.08 -34.43 -16.57
N LEU A 504 16.23 -33.89 -16.97
CA LEU A 504 17.48 -34.05 -16.23
C LEU A 504 17.70 -32.99 -15.13
N ASP A 505 16.96 -31.88 -15.10
CA ASP A 505 17.27 -30.71 -14.24
C ASP A 505 17.37 -31.06 -12.76
N PHE A 506 16.58 -32.03 -12.30
CA PHE A 506 16.57 -32.49 -10.91
C PHE A 506 17.13 -33.90 -10.72
N LYS A 507 17.92 -34.42 -11.68
CA LYS A 507 18.42 -35.79 -11.69
C LYS A 507 19.09 -36.24 -10.37
N PHE A 508 19.79 -35.34 -9.69
CA PHE A 508 20.58 -35.64 -8.48
C PHE A 508 19.80 -35.51 -7.16
N LEU A 509 18.55 -35.02 -7.17
CA LEU A 509 17.80 -34.63 -5.97
C LEU A 509 17.02 -35.79 -5.33
N HIS A 510 17.66 -36.94 -5.12
CA HIS A 510 17.00 -38.15 -4.61
C HIS A 510 16.53 -38.05 -3.15
N ASN A 511 17.17 -37.22 -2.33
CA ASN A 511 16.88 -37.06 -0.90
C ASN A 511 15.93 -35.88 -0.59
N LEU A 512 15.43 -35.19 -1.62
CA LEU A 512 14.63 -33.99 -1.46
C LEU A 512 13.26 -34.34 -0.85
N LYS A 513 12.93 -33.68 0.25
CA LYS A 513 11.66 -33.83 0.98
C LYS A 513 10.70 -32.67 0.72
N ARG A 514 11.22 -31.47 0.45
CA ARG A 514 10.42 -30.26 0.21
C ARG A 514 10.90 -29.51 -1.01
N LEU A 515 9.98 -29.20 -1.91
CA LEU A 515 10.22 -28.39 -3.10
C LEU A 515 9.20 -27.26 -3.18
N ASN A 516 9.68 -26.02 -3.15
CA ASN A 516 8.86 -24.84 -3.35
C ASN A 516 9.14 -24.20 -4.72
N LEU A 517 8.13 -24.17 -5.59
CA LEU A 517 8.12 -23.57 -6.92
C LEU A 517 7.04 -22.47 -7.03
N GLN A 518 6.55 -21.96 -5.91
CA GLN A 518 5.52 -20.91 -5.85
C GLN A 518 5.88 -19.68 -6.70
N SER A 519 4.91 -19.04 -7.34
CA SER A 519 5.09 -17.77 -8.07
C SER A 519 6.18 -17.83 -9.14
N ASN A 520 6.08 -18.82 -10.03
CA ASN A 520 6.86 -18.94 -11.26
C ASN A 520 5.92 -18.79 -12.47
N LEU A 521 6.41 -19.15 -13.67
CA LEU A 521 5.67 -19.08 -14.94
C LEU A 521 5.35 -20.48 -15.49
N ILE A 522 5.26 -21.49 -14.62
CA ILE A 522 5.05 -22.89 -14.98
C ILE A 522 3.62 -23.08 -15.50
N LYS A 523 3.46 -23.62 -16.71
CA LYS A 523 2.14 -23.80 -17.35
C LYS A 523 1.58 -25.22 -17.27
N LYS A 524 2.42 -26.21 -17.02
CA LYS A 524 2.05 -27.64 -16.96
C LYS A 524 2.65 -28.29 -15.74
N MET A 525 2.01 -29.34 -15.24
CA MET A 525 2.53 -30.15 -14.14
C MET A 525 3.86 -30.83 -14.56
N PRO A 526 4.97 -30.59 -13.85
CA PRO A 526 6.29 -31.11 -14.23
C PRO A 526 6.51 -32.56 -13.75
N THR A 527 5.62 -33.50 -14.10
CA THR A 527 5.60 -34.88 -13.56
C THR A 527 6.89 -35.67 -13.82
N GLU A 528 7.41 -35.63 -15.05
CA GLU A 528 8.62 -36.38 -15.44
C GLU A 528 9.87 -35.87 -14.70
N VAL A 529 9.95 -34.55 -14.49
CA VAL A 529 11.10 -33.87 -13.88
C VAL A 529 11.15 -34.12 -12.36
N LEU A 530 9.99 -34.40 -11.75
CA LEU A 530 9.90 -34.76 -10.33
C LEU A 530 10.24 -36.24 -10.06
N SER A 531 10.37 -37.08 -11.09
CA SER A 531 10.61 -38.53 -10.96
C SER A 531 11.84 -38.93 -10.10
N PRO A 532 12.96 -38.18 -10.07
CA PRO A 532 14.11 -38.55 -9.24
C PRO A 532 13.86 -38.40 -7.74
N MET A 533 12.87 -37.60 -7.32
CA MET A 533 12.65 -37.18 -5.93
C MET A 533 11.77 -38.17 -5.15
N ILE A 534 12.32 -39.36 -4.89
CA ILE A 534 11.57 -40.48 -4.26
C ILE A 534 11.19 -40.25 -2.79
N LEU A 535 11.66 -39.17 -2.15
CA LEU A 535 11.32 -38.80 -0.76
C LEU A 535 10.49 -37.51 -0.65
N LEU A 536 10.00 -36.95 -1.76
CA LEU A 536 9.31 -35.66 -1.78
C LEU A 536 7.97 -35.73 -1.06
N GLU A 537 7.86 -35.08 0.12
CA GLU A 537 6.63 -35.05 0.91
C GLU A 537 5.82 -33.76 0.71
N ASP A 538 6.48 -32.65 0.37
CA ASP A 538 5.89 -31.31 0.29
C ASP A 538 6.22 -30.64 -1.04
N LEU A 539 5.20 -30.32 -1.82
CA LEU A 539 5.31 -29.68 -3.13
C LEU A 539 4.39 -28.46 -3.22
N ASP A 540 5.00 -27.28 -3.33
CA ASP A 540 4.28 -26.03 -3.56
C ASP A 540 4.47 -25.56 -5.01
N LEU A 541 3.37 -25.58 -5.78
CA LEU A 541 3.27 -25.10 -7.16
C LEU A 541 2.29 -23.91 -7.25
N SER A 542 1.99 -23.25 -6.14
CA SER A 542 1.01 -22.16 -6.10
C SER A 542 1.43 -20.94 -6.93
N LYS A 543 0.45 -20.14 -7.36
CA LYS A 543 0.64 -18.88 -8.11
C LYS A 543 1.43 -19.03 -9.41
N ASN A 544 1.24 -20.15 -10.10
CA ASN A 544 1.81 -20.41 -11.42
C ASN A 544 0.76 -20.23 -12.53
N GLY A 545 1.06 -20.70 -13.74
CA GLY A 545 0.15 -20.70 -14.88
C GLY A 545 -0.48 -22.07 -15.20
N ILE A 546 -0.50 -23.01 -14.24
CA ILE A 546 -0.95 -24.40 -14.47
C ILE A 546 -2.45 -24.39 -14.77
N TYR A 547 -2.84 -24.97 -15.91
CA TYR A 547 -4.23 -24.93 -16.37
C TYR A 547 -4.89 -26.31 -16.49
N ASP A 548 -4.09 -27.38 -16.52
CA ASP A 548 -4.54 -28.76 -16.67
C ASP A 548 -3.95 -29.63 -15.56
N LEU A 549 -4.75 -30.60 -15.10
CA LEU A 549 -4.44 -31.48 -13.98
C LEU A 549 -4.54 -32.96 -14.37
N LEU A 550 -4.44 -33.37 -15.64
CA LEU A 550 -4.59 -34.78 -16.05
C LEU A 550 -3.37 -35.66 -15.70
N LEU A 551 -3.20 -36.00 -14.41
CA LEU A 551 -2.03 -36.73 -13.92
C LEU A 551 -2.10 -38.25 -14.09
N GLN A 552 -3.30 -38.85 -14.19
CA GLN A 552 -3.47 -40.31 -14.19
C GLN A 552 -2.79 -41.02 -15.39
N LYS A 553 -2.60 -40.31 -16.51
CA LYS A 553 -1.93 -40.84 -17.72
C LYS A 553 -0.40 -40.89 -17.61
N SER A 554 0.17 -40.24 -16.60
CA SER A 554 1.61 -40.29 -16.32
C SER A 554 1.87 -41.38 -15.28
N GLU A 555 2.82 -42.28 -15.55
CA GLU A 555 3.35 -43.23 -14.54
C GLU A 555 4.14 -42.46 -13.47
N SER A 556 3.48 -41.56 -12.73
CA SER A 556 4.13 -40.57 -11.90
C SER A 556 4.36 -41.10 -10.48
N GLU A 557 5.44 -41.90 -10.37
CA GLU A 557 6.10 -42.28 -9.10
C GLU A 557 6.19 -41.15 -8.05
N PRO A 558 6.45 -39.85 -8.35
CA PRO A 558 6.60 -38.83 -7.31
C PRO A 558 5.36 -38.63 -6.43
N PHE A 559 4.14 -38.78 -6.96
CA PHE A 559 2.92 -38.56 -6.16
C PHE A 559 2.61 -39.71 -5.20
N LYS A 560 3.35 -40.84 -5.26
CA LYS A 560 3.26 -41.91 -4.27
C LYS A 560 3.76 -41.48 -2.89
N VAL A 561 4.61 -40.45 -2.83
CA VAL A 561 5.24 -40.00 -1.58
C VAL A 561 4.81 -38.59 -1.15
N VAL A 562 4.32 -37.77 -2.09
CA VAL A 562 3.83 -36.41 -1.80
C VAL A 562 2.60 -36.45 -0.88
N LYS A 563 2.73 -35.84 0.30
CA LYS A 563 1.67 -35.70 1.30
C LYS A 563 0.99 -34.34 1.23
N ARG A 564 1.72 -33.28 0.91
CA ARG A 564 1.20 -31.91 0.79
C ARG A 564 1.41 -31.40 -0.62
N LEU A 565 0.32 -31.01 -1.28
CA LEU A 565 0.33 -30.45 -2.62
C LEU A 565 -0.44 -29.13 -2.65
N SER A 566 0.28 -28.03 -2.91
CA SER A 566 -0.33 -26.73 -3.13
C SER A 566 -0.35 -26.36 -4.61
N LEU A 567 -1.54 -26.13 -5.14
CA LEU A 567 -1.84 -25.67 -6.49
C LEU A 567 -2.68 -24.38 -6.45
N SER A 568 -2.70 -23.69 -5.31
CA SER A 568 -3.47 -22.46 -5.13
C SER A 568 -3.05 -21.37 -6.13
N GLY A 569 -3.96 -20.52 -6.61
CA GLY A 569 -3.58 -19.37 -7.45
C GLY A 569 -3.14 -19.72 -8.88
N ASN A 570 -3.55 -20.88 -9.40
CA ASN A 570 -3.26 -21.31 -10.77
C ASN A 570 -4.45 -21.01 -11.71
N ARG A 571 -4.49 -21.64 -12.89
CA ARG A 571 -5.53 -21.45 -13.92
C ARG A 571 -6.34 -22.72 -14.18
N ILE A 572 -6.45 -23.60 -13.19
CA ILE A 572 -7.14 -24.89 -13.29
C ILE A 572 -8.64 -24.63 -13.43
N ARG A 573 -9.28 -25.23 -14.45
CA ARG A 573 -10.72 -25.05 -14.74
C ARG A 573 -11.61 -26.20 -14.30
N SER A 574 -11.07 -27.40 -14.22
CA SER A 574 -11.84 -28.60 -13.89
C SER A 574 -11.00 -29.61 -13.12
N VAL A 575 -11.65 -30.31 -12.19
CA VAL A 575 -11.07 -31.47 -11.51
C VAL A 575 -11.91 -32.69 -11.91
N THR A 576 -11.25 -33.68 -12.50
CA THR A 576 -11.87 -34.88 -13.08
C THR A 576 -11.36 -36.12 -12.38
N LYS A 577 -11.96 -37.29 -12.65
CA LYS A 577 -11.44 -38.58 -12.14
C LYS A 577 -10.01 -38.90 -12.61
N GLU A 578 -9.57 -38.31 -13.73
CA GLU A 578 -8.20 -38.46 -14.26
C GLU A 578 -7.21 -37.47 -13.64
N SER A 579 -7.67 -36.61 -12.72
CA SER A 579 -6.86 -35.50 -12.22
C SER A 579 -5.73 -35.92 -11.28
N PHE A 580 -5.89 -37.05 -10.58
CA PHE A 580 -4.90 -37.53 -9.63
C PHE A 580 -4.51 -38.99 -9.93
N PRO A 581 -3.24 -39.38 -9.72
CA PRO A 581 -2.80 -40.75 -9.90
C PRO A 581 -3.56 -41.74 -8.99
N LEU A 582 -3.75 -42.98 -9.45
CA LEU A 582 -4.46 -44.02 -8.69
C LEU A 582 -3.81 -44.31 -7.32
N ASN A 583 -2.48 -44.32 -7.26
CA ASN A 583 -1.70 -44.60 -6.06
C ASN A 583 -1.01 -43.31 -5.57
N ASN A 584 -1.76 -42.35 -5.04
CA ASN A 584 -1.20 -41.15 -4.43
C ASN A 584 -1.27 -41.21 -2.90
N SER A 585 -0.39 -40.47 -2.22
CA SER A 585 -0.35 -40.35 -0.75
C SER A 585 -0.72 -38.95 -0.26
N ILE A 586 -1.48 -38.19 -1.04
CA ILE A 586 -1.82 -36.81 -0.73
C ILE A 586 -2.74 -36.78 0.50
N GLU A 587 -2.31 -36.06 1.53
CA GLU A 587 -3.04 -35.81 2.78
C GLU A 587 -3.63 -34.40 2.81
N LEU A 588 -2.92 -33.39 2.26
CA LEU A 588 -3.38 -32.01 2.19
C LEU A 588 -3.30 -31.51 0.74
N LEU A 589 -4.43 -31.02 0.21
CA LEU A 589 -4.54 -30.52 -1.15
C LEU A 589 -5.14 -29.11 -1.17
N ASP A 590 -4.37 -28.14 -1.65
CA ASP A 590 -4.83 -26.76 -1.84
C ASP A 590 -5.02 -26.45 -3.32
N LEU A 591 -6.27 -26.27 -3.73
CA LEU A 591 -6.73 -25.88 -5.06
C LEU A 591 -7.44 -24.50 -5.04
N SER A 592 -7.24 -23.72 -3.99
CA SER A 592 -7.89 -22.42 -3.85
C SER A 592 -7.44 -21.39 -4.89
N ASN A 593 -8.18 -20.29 -5.07
CA ASN A 593 -7.81 -19.20 -5.98
C ASN A 593 -7.53 -19.66 -7.42
N ASN A 594 -8.25 -20.66 -7.91
CA ASN A 594 -8.20 -21.09 -9.30
C ASN A 594 -9.45 -20.57 -10.06
N VAL A 595 -9.72 -21.14 -11.23
CA VAL A 595 -10.93 -20.86 -12.02
C VAL A 595 -11.77 -22.13 -12.18
N ILE A 596 -11.81 -22.97 -11.13
CA ILE A 596 -12.48 -24.27 -11.18
C ILE A 596 -13.98 -24.05 -11.26
N GLU A 597 -14.59 -24.51 -12.36
CA GLU A 597 -16.05 -24.46 -12.58
C GLU A 597 -16.70 -25.82 -12.34
N ILE A 598 -15.97 -26.90 -12.67
CA ILE A 598 -16.48 -28.28 -12.66
C ILE A 598 -15.59 -29.16 -11.79
N VAL A 599 -16.21 -29.86 -10.84
CA VAL A 599 -15.63 -30.98 -10.11
C VAL A 599 -16.48 -32.20 -10.41
N GLU A 600 -15.92 -33.22 -11.06
CA GLU A 600 -16.65 -34.44 -11.40
C GLU A 600 -17.07 -35.24 -10.16
N GLU A 601 -18.18 -35.96 -10.28
CA GLU A 601 -18.59 -36.97 -9.30
C GLU A 601 -17.49 -38.05 -9.22
N ASN A 602 -16.82 -38.16 -8.08
CA ASN A 602 -15.65 -39.02 -7.81
C ASN A 602 -14.28 -38.47 -8.25
N ALA A 603 -14.14 -37.17 -8.50
CA ALA A 603 -12.85 -36.55 -8.85
C ALA A 603 -11.72 -36.82 -7.82
N PHE A 604 -12.08 -37.00 -6.55
CA PHE A 604 -11.13 -37.26 -5.45
C PHE A 604 -11.11 -38.71 -4.96
N LEU A 605 -11.76 -39.64 -5.67
CA LEU A 605 -11.89 -41.03 -5.22
C LEU A 605 -10.53 -41.73 -5.06
N THR A 606 -9.53 -41.32 -5.86
CA THR A 606 -8.17 -41.86 -5.77
C THR A 606 -7.37 -41.28 -4.61
N CYS A 607 -7.78 -40.16 -4.02
CA CYS A 607 -7.11 -39.50 -2.90
C CYS A 607 -7.55 -40.10 -1.55
N VAL A 608 -7.27 -41.39 -1.36
CA VAL A 608 -7.75 -42.16 -0.20
C VAL A 608 -7.21 -41.67 1.15
N ASN A 609 -6.09 -40.96 1.18
CA ASN A 609 -5.46 -40.42 2.38
C ASN A 609 -5.79 -38.95 2.65
N LEU A 610 -6.64 -38.31 1.82
CA LEU A 610 -6.90 -36.88 1.87
C LEU A 610 -7.62 -36.48 3.17
N ARG A 611 -6.97 -35.67 3.99
CA ARG A 611 -7.49 -35.14 5.26
C ARG A 611 -7.95 -33.70 5.14
N GLU A 612 -7.27 -32.89 4.33
CA GLU A 612 -7.61 -31.49 4.11
C GLU A 612 -7.72 -31.17 2.63
N LEU A 613 -8.83 -30.53 2.26
CA LEU A 613 -9.09 -30.07 0.91
C LEU A 613 -9.53 -28.61 0.94
N ASN A 614 -8.76 -27.76 0.27
CA ASN A 614 -9.10 -26.36 0.06
C ASN A 614 -9.47 -26.10 -1.40
N LEU A 615 -10.74 -25.82 -1.65
CA LEU A 615 -11.33 -25.42 -2.93
C LEU A 615 -11.87 -23.98 -2.88
N GLY A 616 -11.47 -23.19 -1.89
CA GLY A 616 -11.99 -21.82 -1.72
C GLY A 616 -11.61 -20.88 -2.87
N GLN A 617 -12.38 -19.81 -3.08
CA GLN A 617 -12.11 -18.80 -4.11
C GLN A 617 -12.03 -19.40 -5.53
N ASN A 618 -13.06 -20.13 -5.92
CA ASN A 618 -13.24 -20.73 -7.26
C ASN A 618 -14.63 -20.37 -7.81
N ASN A 619 -15.03 -20.97 -8.95
CA ASN A 619 -16.32 -20.76 -9.60
C ASN A 619 -17.18 -22.03 -9.61
N ILE A 620 -17.07 -22.87 -8.57
CA ILE A 620 -17.74 -24.18 -8.56
C ILE A 620 -19.26 -23.98 -8.42
N THR A 621 -20.03 -24.60 -9.32
CA THR A 621 -21.51 -24.51 -9.32
C THR A 621 -22.21 -25.81 -8.96
N PHE A 622 -21.66 -26.95 -9.40
CA PHE A 622 -22.27 -28.27 -9.25
C PHE A 622 -21.80 -28.98 -7.98
N THR A 623 -22.65 -29.84 -7.42
CA THR A 623 -22.30 -30.68 -6.27
C THR A 623 -21.48 -31.90 -6.70
N PHE A 624 -20.71 -32.41 -5.76
CA PHE A 624 -19.83 -33.56 -5.92
C PHE A 624 -19.66 -34.26 -4.58
N ALA A 625 -19.11 -35.48 -4.59
CA ALA A 625 -18.81 -36.24 -3.39
C ALA A 625 -17.36 -36.05 -2.94
N LEU A 626 -17.17 -35.88 -1.64
CA LEU A 626 -15.87 -35.77 -0.98
C LEU A 626 -15.39 -37.15 -0.49
N PRO A 627 -14.06 -37.40 -0.41
CA PRO A 627 -13.55 -38.71 -0.06
C PRO A 627 -13.81 -39.05 1.43
N PRO A 628 -14.02 -40.34 1.79
CA PRO A 628 -14.34 -40.76 3.16
C PRO A 628 -13.33 -40.36 4.25
N SER A 629 -12.06 -40.17 3.87
CA SER A 629 -10.96 -39.82 4.79
C SER A 629 -10.90 -38.34 5.15
N LEU A 630 -11.68 -37.49 4.47
CA LEU A 630 -11.60 -36.03 4.63
C LEU A 630 -12.09 -35.57 6.00
N GLN A 631 -11.30 -34.71 6.64
CA GLN A 631 -11.58 -34.11 7.94
C GLN A 631 -11.86 -32.60 7.81
N ILE A 632 -11.16 -31.92 6.91
CA ILE A 632 -11.25 -30.47 6.72
C ILE A 632 -11.61 -30.16 5.28
N ALA A 633 -12.69 -29.43 5.09
CA ALA A 633 -13.17 -29.00 3.78
C ALA A 633 -13.41 -27.48 3.75
N ILE A 634 -12.63 -26.78 2.92
CA ILE A 634 -12.74 -25.33 2.73
C ILE A 634 -13.26 -25.07 1.31
N LEU A 635 -14.50 -24.63 1.18
CA LEU A 635 -15.19 -24.34 -0.08
C LEU A 635 -15.75 -22.90 -0.12
N LYS A 636 -15.19 -22.00 0.68
CA LYS A 636 -15.63 -20.61 0.76
C LYS A 636 -15.48 -19.85 -0.57
N ILE A 637 -16.31 -18.84 -0.80
CA ILE A 637 -16.22 -17.94 -1.96
C ILE A 637 -16.26 -18.77 -3.27
N ASN A 638 -17.37 -19.46 -3.47
CA ASN A 638 -17.71 -20.22 -4.66
C ASN A 638 -19.12 -19.83 -5.12
N THR A 639 -19.71 -20.61 -6.03
CA THR A 639 -21.07 -20.40 -6.53
C THR A 639 -21.96 -21.61 -6.27
N LEU A 640 -21.75 -22.31 -5.15
CA LEU A 640 -22.52 -23.50 -4.80
C LEU A 640 -23.96 -23.14 -4.43
N TYR A 641 -24.93 -23.81 -5.05
CA TYR A 641 -26.36 -23.69 -4.73
C TYR A 641 -26.84 -24.79 -3.77
N HIS A 642 -26.12 -25.91 -3.73
CA HIS A 642 -26.43 -27.07 -2.90
C HIS A 642 -25.16 -27.56 -2.19
N TRP A 643 -25.34 -28.28 -1.10
CA TRP A 643 -24.24 -28.86 -0.33
C TRP A 643 -23.57 -30.00 -1.10
N PRO A 644 -22.23 -30.07 -1.11
CA PRO A 644 -21.51 -31.29 -1.48
C PRO A 644 -21.87 -32.46 -0.54
N THR A 645 -21.62 -33.69 -1.00
CA THR A 645 -21.76 -34.86 -0.14
C THR A 645 -20.51 -35.00 0.73
N PHE A 646 -20.64 -34.70 2.02
CA PHE A 646 -19.56 -34.80 3.01
C PHE A 646 -19.47 -36.20 3.64
N PRO A 647 -18.28 -36.64 4.07
CA PRO A 647 -18.14 -37.87 4.84
C PRO A 647 -18.49 -37.65 6.32
N GLY A 648 -18.94 -38.69 7.03
CA GLY A 648 -19.25 -38.59 8.48
C GLY A 648 -18.03 -38.36 9.39
N GLY A 649 -16.82 -38.52 8.88
CA GLY A 649 -15.56 -38.22 9.58
C GLY A 649 -15.16 -36.73 9.58
N ILE A 650 -15.93 -35.87 8.90
CA ILE A 650 -15.61 -34.45 8.76
C ILE A 650 -15.67 -33.72 10.11
N THR A 651 -14.68 -32.88 10.38
CA THR A 651 -14.56 -32.07 11.61
C THR A 651 -14.68 -30.57 11.32
N TYR A 652 -14.32 -30.12 10.12
CA TYR A 652 -14.34 -28.71 9.74
C TYR A 652 -14.96 -28.52 8.36
N ILE A 653 -15.97 -27.64 8.29
CA ILE A 653 -16.62 -27.23 7.03
C ILE A 653 -16.66 -25.70 6.96
N ASP A 654 -16.09 -25.13 5.89
CA ASP A 654 -16.27 -23.73 5.53
C ASP A 654 -16.90 -23.61 4.13
N LEU A 655 -18.18 -23.28 4.11
CA LEU A 655 -19.00 -23.02 2.93
C LEU A 655 -19.40 -21.54 2.82
N SER A 656 -18.65 -20.64 3.48
CA SER A 656 -19.00 -19.23 3.52
C SER A 656 -18.97 -18.54 2.15
N TYR A 657 -19.79 -17.51 1.96
CA TYR A 657 -19.87 -16.71 0.73
C TYR A 657 -20.17 -17.54 -0.53
N ASN A 658 -21.17 -18.43 -0.44
CA ASN A 658 -21.72 -19.21 -1.55
C ASN A 658 -23.13 -18.72 -1.92
N ARG A 659 -23.94 -19.57 -2.57
CA ARG A 659 -25.32 -19.28 -2.97
C ARG A 659 -26.31 -20.27 -2.36
N LEU A 660 -25.98 -20.89 -1.23
CA LEU A 660 -26.81 -21.89 -0.57
C LEU A 660 -28.11 -21.26 -0.06
N SER A 661 -29.26 -21.89 -0.33
CA SER A 661 -30.57 -21.45 0.16
C SER A 661 -31.08 -22.27 1.34
N ASP A 662 -30.55 -23.47 1.54
CA ASP A 662 -31.05 -24.48 2.48
C ASP A 662 -29.91 -25.16 3.26
N MET A 663 -30.26 -25.81 4.36
CA MET A 663 -29.36 -26.65 5.16
C MET A 663 -29.07 -27.99 4.47
N TYR A 664 -28.11 -28.74 5.02
CA TYR A 664 -27.80 -30.09 4.56
C TYR A 664 -28.96 -31.06 4.80
N ASN A 665 -29.02 -32.14 4.02
CA ASN A 665 -30.01 -33.21 4.23
C ASN A 665 -29.49 -34.19 5.29
N GLU A 666 -30.11 -34.19 6.46
CA GLU A 666 -29.72 -35.05 7.59
C GLU A 666 -29.87 -36.55 7.30
N ASN A 667 -30.69 -36.95 6.33
CA ASN A 667 -30.80 -38.35 5.92
C ASN A 667 -29.62 -38.84 5.06
N GLN A 668 -28.76 -37.93 4.59
CA GLN A 668 -27.63 -38.26 3.73
C GLN A 668 -26.31 -38.37 4.50
N VAL A 669 -26.12 -37.56 5.54
CA VAL A 669 -24.85 -37.50 6.30
C VAL A 669 -25.13 -37.21 7.77
N GLU A 670 -24.47 -37.96 8.65
CA GLU A 670 -24.43 -37.71 10.09
C GLU A 670 -23.13 -36.97 10.46
N PHE A 671 -23.26 -35.84 11.15
CA PHE A 671 -22.15 -34.95 11.52
C PHE A 671 -21.73 -35.10 12.98
N ASP A 672 -21.59 -36.33 13.46
CA ASP A 672 -21.19 -36.64 14.84
C ASP A 672 -19.80 -36.09 15.22
N ASN A 673 -18.93 -35.95 14.22
CA ASN A 673 -17.56 -35.47 14.42
C ASN A 673 -17.37 -33.98 14.12
N LEU A 674 -18.40 -33.28 13.63
CA LEU A 674 -18.28 -31.90 13.20
C LEU A 674 -18.01 -30.97 14.39
N GLU A 675 -16.93 -30.20 14.31
CA GLU A 675 -16.44 -29.29 15.35
C GLU A 675 -16.66 -27.82 14.98
N ILE A 676 -16.42 -27.48 13.71
CA ILE A 676 -16.62 -26.13 13.17
C ILE A 676 -17.49 -26.19 11.92
N LEU A 677 -18.54 -25.37 11.90
CA LEU A 677 -19.38 -25.15 10.73
C LEU A 677 -19.47 -23.65 10.41
N ASN A 678 -18.95 -23.25 9.25
CA ASN A 678 -19.10 -21.91 8.72
C ASN A 678 -19.92 -21.92 7.42
N ILE A 679 -21.11 -21.34 7.47
CA ILE A 679 -22.03 -21.16 6.33
C ILE A 679 -22.45 -19.70 6.19
N GLY A 680 -21.63 -18.77 6.68
CA GLY A 680 -21.91 -17.34 6.61
C GLY A 680 -21.90 -16.79 5.17
N GLY A 681 -22.62 -15.70 4.87
CA GLY A 681 -22.61 -15.07 3.55
C GLY A 681 -23.39 -15.84 2.46
N ASN A 682 -24.39 -16.64 2.86
CA ASN A 682 -25.25 -17.41 1.95
C ASN A 682 -26.65 -16.79 1.82
N GLN A 683 -27.63 -17.52 1.28
CA GLN A 683 -29.02 -17.09 1.10
C GLN A 683 -29.99 -17.88 1.98
N ILE A 684 -29.49 -18.43 3.10
CA ILE A 684 -30.27 -19.31 3.97
C ILE A 684 -31.26 -18.47 4.79
N LYS A 685 -32.52 -18.90 4.82
CA LYS A 685 -33.59 -18.21 5.55
C LYS A 685 -33.95 -18.92 6.85
N ASP A 686 -33.97 -20.24 6.81
CA ASP A 686 -34.40 -21.10 7.90
C ASP A 686 -33.27 -22.07 8.24
N ILE A 687 -32.87 -22.09 9.52
CA ILE A 687 -31.91 -23.07 10.05
C ILE A 687 -32.71 -24.09 10.85
N ASN A 688 -32.77 -25.32 10.35
CA ASN A 688 -33.39 -26.45 11.03
C ASN A 688 -32.35 -27.57 11.16
N ILE A 689 -31.88 -27.78 12.39
CA ILE A 689 -31.00 -28.89 12.76
C ILE A 689 -31.83 -29.76 13.71
N GLU A 690 -32.15 -30.97 13.30
CA GLU A 690 -32.97 -31.92 14.08
C GLU A 690 -32.06 -32.92 14.80
N ASN A 691 -31.04 -33.41 14.10
CA ASN A 691 -30.04 -34.31 14.65
C ASN A 691 -29.03 -33.57 15.55
N LYS A 692 -28.60 -34.27 16.61
CA LYS A 692 -27.63 -33.74 17.57
C LYS A 692 -26.25 -33.61 16.92
N LEU A 693 -25.57 -32.48 17.15
CA LEU A 693 -24.18 -32.23 16.75
C LEU A 693 -23.29 -32.20 18.01
N PRO A 694 -22.81 -33.37 18.49
CA PRO A 694 -22.25 -33.49 19.84
C PRO A 694 -20.87 -32.84 20.02
N LYS A 695 -20.14 -32.59 18.92
CA LYS A 695 -18.80 -31.99 18.95
C LYS A 695 -18.74 -30.53 18.48
N LEU A 696 -19.83 -30.00 17.90
CA LEU A 696 -19.83 -28.67 17.30
C LEU A 696 -19.63 -27.61 18.39
N TYR A 697 -18.53 -26.87 18.30
CA TYR A 697 -18.20 -25.79 19.23
C TYR A 697 -18.22 -24.40 18.60
N SER A 698 -18.10 -24.29 17.27
CA SER A 698 -18.20 -23.02 16.55
C SER A 698 -19.20 -23.12 15.40
N LEU A 699 -20.21 -22.25 15.41
CA LEU A 699 -21.23 -22.13 14.38
C LEU A 699 -21.30 -20.69 13.85
N ASP A 700 -20.97 -20.51 12.57
CA ASP A 700 -21.07 -19.23 11.88
C ASP A 700 -22.17 -19.28 10.81
N ILE A 701 -23.26 -18.56 11.08
CA ILE A 701 -24.43 -18.40 10.21
C ILE A 701 -24.65 -16.93 9.83
N SER A 702 -23.60 -16.12 9.90
CA SER A 702 -23.62 -14.68 9.63
C SER A 702 -23.99 -14.35 8.18
N TYR A 703 -24.44 -13.13 7.89
CA TYR A 703 -24.69 -12.59 6.55
C TYR A 703 -25.58 -13.49 5.68
N ASN A 704 -26.60 -14.08 6.30
CA ASN A 704 -27.65 -14.86 5.62
C ASN A 704 -28.96 -14.05 5.55
N LEU A 705 -30.08 -14.71 5.31
CA LEU A 705 -31.41 -14.11 5.22
C LEU A 705 -32.32 -14.51 6.40
N ILE A 706 -31.70 -14.82 7.55
CA ILE A 706 -32.39 -15.28 8.77
C ILE A 706 -33.11 -14.10 9.42
N LYS A 707 -34.42 -14.26 9.68
CA LYS A 707 -35.27 -13.19 10.23
C LYS A 707 -35.58 -13.34 11.73
N GLU A 708 -35.46 -14.55 12.26
CA GLU A 708 -35.68 -14.87 13.66
C GLU A 708 -34.54 -15.75 14.17
N ILE A 709 -34.24 -15.69 15.47
CA ILE A 709 -33.27 -16.58 16.09
C ILE A 709 -33.71 -18.05 15.88
N PRO A 710 -32.87 -18.91 15.27
CA PRO A 710 -33.30 -20.26 14.94
C PRO A 710 -33.69 -21.09 16.17
N LYS A 711 -34.85 -21.76 16.08
CA LYS A 711 -35.42 -22.54 17.19
C LYS A 711 -34.61 -23.79 17.55
N CYS A 712 -33.80 -24.30 16.62
CA CYS A 712 -32.92 -25.44 16.82
C CYS A 712 -31.72 -25.12 17.72
N LEU A 713 -31.41 -23.84 17.97
CA LEU A 713 -30.33 -23.43 18.88
C LEU A 713 -30.70 -23.77 20.32
N ASN A 714 -30.23 -24.91 20.81
CA ASN A 714 -30.42 -25.36 22.18
C ASN A 714 -29.29 -26.30 22.63
N SER A 715 -29.05 -26.39 23.93
CA SER A 715 -27.98 -27.21 24.52
C SER A 715 -28.19 -28.73 24.39
N GLN A 716 -29.37 -29.22 23.99
CA GLN A 716 -29.58 -30.67 23.77
C GLN A 716 -29.06 -31.09 22.38
N ILE A 717 -29.31 -30.26 21.37
CA ILE A 717 -28.87 -30.44 19.98
C ILE A 717 -27.40 -30.03 19.83
N LEU A 718 -26.99 -28.92 20.44
CA LEU A 718 -25.65 -28.33 20.32
C LEU A 718 -24.96 -28.27 21.71
N PRO A 719 -24.68 -29.42 22.35
CA PRO A 719 -24.19 -29.46 23.75
C PRO A 719 -22.78 -28.90 23.92
N LYS A 720 -22.01 -28.78 22.83
CA LYS A 720 -20.63 -28.27 22.84
C LYS A 720 -20.45 -26.90 22.22
N LEU A 721 -21.52 -26.19 21.86
CA LEU A 721 -21.42 -24.86 21.27
C LEU A 721 -20.76 -23.88 22.25
N GLU A 722 -19.74 -23.16 21.77
CA GLU A 722 -19.05 -22.11 22.53
C GLU A 722 -19.14 -20.77 21.79
N GLU A 723 -19.07 -20.80 20.46
CA GLU A 723 -19.10 -19.62 19.62
C GLU A 723 -20.28 -19.68 18.64
N LEU A 724 -21.12 -18.64 18.66
CA LEU A 724 -22.22 -18.46 17.73
C LEU A 724 -22.10 -17.08 17.05
N ARG A 725 -22.05 -17.07 15.72
CA ARG A 725 -22.05 -15.84 14.92
C ARG A 725 -23.30 -15.73 14.06
N LEU A 726 -23.99 -14.62 14.20
CA LEU A 726 -25.25 -14.27 13.56
C LEU A 726 -25.18 -12.92 12.85
N ASP A 727 -23.97 -12.33 12.71
CA ASP A 727 -23.75 -10.96 12.24
C ASP A 727 -24.46 -10.69 10.90
N GLY A 728 -24.93 -9.47 10.67
CA GLY A 728 -25.46 -9.02 9.37
C GLY A 728 -26.79 -9.65 8.91
N ASN A 729 -27.39 -10.56 9.69
CA ASN A 729 -28.69 -11.15 9.35
C ASN A 729 -29.83 -10.13 9.55
N PRO A 730 -30.92 -10.20 8.74
CA PRO A 730 -32.07 -9.32 8.86
C PRO A 730 -33.02 -9.69 10.02
N ILE A 731 -32.48 -9.96 11.21
CA ILE A 731 -33.27 -10.29 12.41
C ILE A 731 -33.91 -9.02 12.97
N GLU A 732 -35.23 -9.07 13.17
CA GLU A 732 -36.01 -7.93 13.70
C GLU A 732 -36.18 -8.02 15.22
N ASP A 733 -36.30 -9.24 15.75
CA ASP A 733 -36.53 -9.53 17.17
C ASP A 733 -35.56 -10.61 17.67
N ILE A 734 -34.84 -10.32 18.76
CA ILE A 734 -33.99 -11.29 19.45
C ILE A 734 -34.80 -12.00 20.53
N TYR A 735 -34.94 -13.31 20.41
CA TYR A 735 -35.50 -14.17 21.45
C TYR A 735 -34.99 -15.60 21.32
N PHE A 736 -34.22 -16.07 22.30
CA PHE A 736 -33.78 -17.46 22.36
C PHE A 736 -34.87 -18.32 23.00
N LYS A 737 -35.51 -19.20 22.22
CA LYS A 737 -36.62 -20.04 22.72
C LYS A 737 -36.18 -21.07 23.77
N ASN A 738 -34.97 -21.59 23.63
CA ASN A 738 -34.41 -22.67 24.43
C ASN A 738 -33.12 -22.23 25.11
N ILE A 739 -32.74 -22.90 26.20
CA ILE A 739 -31.48 -22.63 26.89
C ILE A 739 -30.30 -22.97 25.97
N LEU A 740 -29.37 -22.02 25.87
CA LEU A 740 -28.12 -22.14 25.11
C LEU A 740 -26.96 -21.65 25.96
N SER A 741 -25.90 -22.46 26.06
CA SER A 741 -24.67 -22.11 26.78
C SER A 741 -23.60 -21.68 25.78
N LEU A 742 -23.01 -20.48 25.97
CA LEU A 742 -22.03 -19.91 25.04
C LEU A 742 -20.85 -19.28 25.79
N LYS A 743 -19.71 -19.16 25.10
CA LYS A 743 -18.60 -18.26 25.46
C LYS A 743 -18.67 -16.95 24.68
N ASN A 744 -18.95 -17.00 23.37
CA ASN A 744 -19.00 -15.82 22.50
C ASN A 744 -20.29 -15.81 21.66
N LEU A 745 -20.98 -14.68 21.64
CA LEU A 745 -22.15 -14.42 20.82
C LEU A 745 -21.94 -13.14 19.99
N TYR A 746 -21.99 -13.28 18.66
CA TYR A 746 -21.82 -12.17 17.73
C TYR A 746 -23.13 -11.88 16.98
N LEU A 747 -23.57 -10.63 17.11
CA LEU A 747 -24.80 -10.03 16.60
C LEU A 747 -24.50 -8.62 16.07
N ASN A 748 -23.37 -8.45 15.39
CA ASN A 748 -22.98 -7.17 14.79
C ASN A 748 -23.72 -6.92 13.48
N ASP A 749 -23.73 -5.66 13.03
CA ASP A 749 -24.28 -5.26 11.72
C ASP A 749 -25.77 -5.64 11.51
N MET A 750 -26.56 -5.76 12.59
CA MET A 750 -27.97 -6.15 12.55
C MET A 750 -28.86 -4.98 12.12
N HIS A 751 -28.85 -4.64 10.83
CA HIS A 751 -29.50 -3.43 10.30
C HIS A 751 -31.03 -3.39 10.45
N LYS A 752 -31.69 -4.53 10.72
CA LYS A 752 -33.15 -4.63 10.93
C LYS A 752 -33.55 -4.62 12.40
N LEU A 753 -32.61 -4.80 13.32
CA LEU A 753 -32.86 -4.75 14.75
C LEU A 753 -33.05 -3.30 15.19
N VAL A 754 -34.24 -2.97 15.70
CA VAL A 754 -34.57 -1.61 16.18
C VAL A 754 -34.62 -1.55 17.70
N ILE A 755 -35.21 -2.57 18.32
CA ILE A 755 -35.42 -2.66 19.76
C ILE A 755 -35.01 -4.06 20.23
N VAL A 756 -34.23 -4.13 21.31
CA VAL A 756 -34.02 -5.37 22.06
C VAL A 756 -35.05 -5.40 23.19
N LYS A 757 -35.98 -6.36 23.14
CA LYS A 757 -37.10 -6.48 24.08
C LYS A 757 -36.69 -7.08 25.43
N ASP A 758 -37.56 -6.98 26.42
CA ASP A 758 -37.40 -7.73 27.67
C ASP A 758 -37.23 -9.24 27.39
N LYS A 759 -36.40 -9.91 28.19
CA LYS A 759 -36.08 -11.35 28.08
C LYS A 759 -35.43 -11.80 26.78
N ALA A 760 -34.93 -10.89 25.94
CA ALA A 760 -34.26 -11.25 24.68
C ALA A 760 -33.16 -12.31 24.86
N PHE A 761 -32.37 -12.21 25.95
CA PHE A 761 -31.25 -13.09 26.26
C PHE A 761 -31.49 -14.02 27.45
N SER A 762 -32.71 -14.10 27.99
CA SER A 762 -32.97 -14.80 29.26
C SER A 762 -32.69 -16.30 29.24
N ASN A 763 -32.56 -16.89 28.06
CA ASN A 763 -32.20 -18.29 27.85
C ASN A 763 -30.75 -18.48 27.36
N VAL A 764 -29.92 -17.44 27.35
CA VAL A 764 -28.49 -17.54 27.03
C VAL A 764 -27.70 -17.51 28.33
N ILE A 765 -26.91 -18.56 28.59
CA ILE A 765 -26.09 -18.68 29.80
C ILE A 765 -24.61 -18.74 29.44
N GLY A 766 -23.78 -18.19 30.33
CA GLY A 766 -22.33 -18.24 30.18
C GLY A 766 -21.78 -19.64 30.37
N ARG A 767 -20.81 -20.01 29.54
CA ARG A 767 -20.15 -21.30 29.59
C ARG A 767 -18.78 -21.20 30.26
N GLY A 768 -18.68 -21.66 31.50
CA GLY A 768 -17.41 -21.81 32.21
C GLY A 768 -16.61 -23.01 31.71
N ASP A 769 -15.29 -22.94 31.85
CA ASP A 769 -14.40 -24.10 31.73
C ASP A 769 -14.36 -24.82 33.08
N GLU A 770 -14.53 -26.14 33.10
CA GLU A 770 -14.52 -26.93 34.34
C GLU A 770 -13.12 -27.03 34.96
N THR A 771 -12.07 -26.73 34.18
CA THR A 771 -10.67 -26.91 34.58
C THR A 771 -10.00 -25.64 35.09
N THR A 772 -10.47 -24.48 34.65
CA THR A 772 -10.05 -23.17 35.12
C THR A 772 -11.18 -22.63 36.00
N ASN A 773 -10.88 -21.91 37.09
CA ASN A 773 -11.91 -21.34 37.97
C ASN A 773 -12.66 -20.16 37.29
N GLU A 774 -12.89 -20.23 35.98
CA GLU A 774 -13.53 -19.23 35.15
C GLU A 774 -15.02 -19.12 35.49
N ARG A 775 -15.50 -17.88 35.57
CA ARG A 775 -16.90 -17.59 35.93
C ARG A 775 -17.81 -17.96 34.76
N ASN A 776 -19.00 -18.46 35.08
CA ASN A 776 -20.07 -18.75 34.11
C ASN A 776 -20.66 -17.45 33.51
N CYS A 777 -19.95 -16.80 32.60
CA CYS A 777 -20.41 -15.63 31.82
C CYS A 777 -20.03 -15.77 30.33
N PHE A 778 -20.56 -14.91 29.45
CA PHE A 778 -20.19 -14.88 28.01
C PHE A 778 -19.94 -13.47 27.48
N TYR A 779 -19.28 -13.39 26.32
CA TYR A 779 -18.99 -12.15 25.60
C TYR A 779 -20.08 -11.90 24.55
N LEU A 780 -20.71 -10.72 24.61
CA LEU A 780 -21.73 -10.31 23.66
C LEU A 780 -21.22 -9.17 22.77
N TYR A 781 -21.19 -9.41 21.47
CA TYR A 781 -20.85 -8.39 20.46
C TYR A 781 -22.10 -8.02 19.67
N MET A 782 -22.60 -6.80 19.85
CA MET A 782 -23.79 -6.25 19.20
C MET A 782 -23.51 -4.82 18.74
N SER A 783 -22.43 -4.66 17.96
CA SER A 783 -21.96 -3.38 17.45
C SER A 783 -22.44 -3.10 16.02
N SER A 784 -22.37 -1.83 15.60
CA SER A 784 -22.67 -1.42 14.21
C SER A 784 -24.10 -1.73 13.72
N CYS A 785 -25.03 -1.96 14.65
CA CYS A 785 -26.46 -2.13 14.39
C CYS A 785 -27.12 -0.74 14.25
N GLY A 786 -26.94 -0.10 13.09
CA GLY A 786 -27.31 1.32 12.88
C GLY A 786 -28.80 1.68 13.09
N SER A 787 -29.71 0.70 13.15
CA SER A 787 -31.13 0.90 13.45
C SER A 787 -31.49 0.73 14.93
N LEU A 788 -30.59 0.14 15.73
CA LEU A 788 -30.83 -0.17 17.14
C LEU A 788 -30.86 1.12 17.96
N SER A 789 -32.05 1.50 18.43
CA SER A 789 -32.30 2.74 19.17
C SER A 789 -32.65 2.52 20.64
N GLU A 790 -33.07 1.32 21.02
CA GLU A 790 -33.52 1.01 22.37
C GLU A 790 -33.17 -0.42 22.80
N ILE A 791 -32.76 -0.59 24.05
CA ILE A 791 -32.64 -1.88 24.73
C ILE A 791 -33.52 -1.77 25.99
N GLN A 792 -34.56 -2.59 26.07
CA GLN A 792 -35.54 -2.56 27.16
C GLN A 792 -34.95 -3.15 28.43
N GLU A 793 -35.41 -2.65 29.58
CA GLU A 793 -35.11 -3.23 30.88
C GLU A 793 -35.59 -4.69 30.92
N GLY A 794 -34.79 -5.55 31.55
CA GLY A 794 -35.03 -6.98 31.58
C GLY A 794 -34.57 -7.75 30.33
N ALA A 795 -33.97 -7.09 29.33
CA ALA A 795 -33.39 -7.77 28.15
C ALA A 795 -32.34 -8.83 28.50
N PHE A 796 -31.59 -8.60 29.58
CA PHE A 796 -30.52 -9.46 30.09
C PHE A 796 -30.86 -10.15 31.42
N ASP A 797 -32.15 -10.23 31.78
CA ASP A 797 -32.58 -10.92 33.00
C ASP A 797 -32.19 -12.40 32.96
N ALA A 798 -31.65 -12.91 34.07
CA ALA A 798 -31.13 -14.28 34.21
C ALA A 798 -29.94 -14.62 33.25
N THR A 799 -29.25 -13.60 32.74
CA THR A 799 -28.08 -13.71 31.87
C THR A 799 -26.81 -13.24 32.60
N SER A 800 -25.68 -13.91 32.37
CA SER A 800 -24.36 -13.50 32.90
C SER A 800 -23.42 -13.10 31.77
N LEU A 801 -23.00 -11.83 31.73
CA LEU A 801 -22.09 -11.29 30.72
C LEU A 801 -20.70 -11.04 31.31
N CYS A 802 -19.64 -11.42 30.59
CA CYS A 802 -18.27 -11.03 30.94
C CYS A 802 -17.94 -9.66 30.33
N MET A 803 -18.42 -9.44 29.12
CA MET A 803 -18.21 -8.24 28.30
C MET A 803 -19.42 -8.01 27.40
N ILE A 804 -19.71 -6.73 27.15
CA ILE A 804 -20.73 -6.31 26.19
C ILE A 804 -20.18 -5.21 25.27
N ASP A 805 -20.29 -5.42 23.96
CA ASP A 805 -20.04 -4.38 22.95
C ASP A 805 -21.38 -3.97 22.33
N ILE A 806 -21.82 -2.77 22.64
CA ILE A 806 -23.00 -2.12 22.03
C ILE A 806 -22.58 -0.81 21.36
N SER A 807 -21.36 -0.76 20.84
CA SER A 807 -20.79 0.41 20.19
C SER A 807 -21.33 0.62 18.76
N LYS A 808 -21.23 1.86 18.25
CA LYS A 808 -21.63 2.23 16.87
C LYS A 808 -23.11 1.93 16.55
N ASN A 809 -23.99 2.02 17.54
CA ASN A 809 -25.44 1.91 17.37
C ASN A 809 -26.10 3.31 17.39
N ASN A 810 -27.43 3.36 17.45
CA ASN A 810 -28.21 4.59 17.55
C ASN A 810 -28.84 4.77 18.95
N LEU A 811 -28.19 4.23 19.99
CA LEU A 811 -28.66 4.29 21.37
C LEU A 811 -28.49 5.71 21.92
N THR A 812 -29.58 6.28 22.44
CA THR A 812 -29.56 7.62 23.06
C THR A 812 -29.56 7.56 24.57
N ARG A 813 -30.05 6.47 25.18
CA ARG A 813 -30.17 6.33 26.64
C ARG A 813 -29.64 4.97 27.08
N LEU A 814 -29.08 4.93 28.28
CA LEU A 814 -28.60 3.72 28.93
C LEU A 814 -29.21 3.62 30.33
N SER A 815 -30.04 2.61 30.56
CA SER A 815 -30.61 2.37 31.90
C SER A 815 -29.56 1.80 32.84
N LYS A 816 -29.57 2.28 34.09
CA LYS A 816 -28.76 1.74 35.18
C LYS A 816 -29.15 0.31 35.53
N ASP A 817 -30.44 0.00 35.38
CA ASP A 817 -31.03 -1.28 35.75
C ASP A 817 -31.04 -2.29 34.58
N LEU A 818 -30.37 -1.95 33.47
CA LEU A 818 -30.33 -2.79 32.27
C LEU A 818 -29.66 -4.16 32.53
N LEU A 819 -28.61 -4.18 33.35
CA LEU A 819 -27.88 -5.37 33.78
C LEU A 819 -27.04 -5.02 35.03
N ASP A 820 -26.52 -6.03 35.73
CA ASP A 820 -25.55 -5.79 36.80
C ASP A 820 -24.19 -5.41 36.20
N TRP A 821 -23.98 -4.11 35.97
CA TRP A 821 -22.75 -3.59 35.37
C TRP A 821 -21.46 -3.92 36.14
N ARG A 822 -21.56 -4.26 37.43
CA ARG A 822 -20.39 -4.67 38.24
C ARG A 822 -19.94 -6.09 37.91
N SER A 823 -20.81 -6.88 37.29
CA SER A 823 -20.50 -8.26 36.89
C SER A 823 -19.61 -8.34 35.63
N LEU A 824 -19.56 -7.26 34.82
CA LEU A 824 -18.73 -7.15 33.62
C LEU A 824 -17.23 -6.99 33.95
N ASN A 825 -16.54 -8.10 34.15
CA ASN A 825 -15.12 -8.13 34.50
C ASN A 825 -14.19 -7.73 33.34
N GLU A 826 -14.58 -7.98 32.10
CA GLU A 826 -13.76 -7.73 30.90
C GLU A 826 -14.12 -6.42 30.18
N GLY A 827 -15.20 -5.76 30.62
CA GLY A 827 -15.55 -4.37 30.27
C GLY A 827 -16.80 -4.22 29.42
N ALA A 828 -17.08 -2.99 28.99
CA ALA A 828 -18.17 -2.66 28.08
C ALA A 828 -17.70 -1.64 27.04
N ASP A 829 -17.97 -1.88 25.77
CA ASP A 829 -17.79 -0.90 24.70
C ASP A 829 -19.10 -0.19 24.40
N LEU A 830 -19.15 1.09 24.72
CA LEU A 830 -20.32 1.96 24.59
C LEU A 830 -20.10 3.06 23.54
N GLN A 831 -18.98 3.02 22.82
CA GLN A 831 -18.50 4.14 22.00
C GLN A 831 -19.40 4.37 20.78
N TYR A 832 -19.33 5.59 20.23
CA TYR A 832 -19.99 5.93 18.96
C TYR A 832 -21.52 5.79 18.94
N ASN A 833 -22.18 5.93 20.10
CA ASN A 833 -23.62 6.09 20.23
C ASN A 833 -23.99 7.56 20.47
N PRO A 834 -25.16 8.04 20.03
CA PRO A 834 -25.63 9.40 20.25
C PRO A 834 -26.20 9.62 21.67
N TRP A 835 -25.39 9.39 22.72
CA TRP A 835 -25.83 9.44 24.12
C TRP A 835 -26.42 10.81 24.55
N GLU A 836 -27.61 10.80 25.14
CA GLU A 836 -28.28 11.95 25.74
C GLU A 836 -27.69 12.24 27.13
N CYS A 837 -26.65 13.08 27.17
CA CYS A 837 -25.97 13.55 28.38
C CYS A 837 -26.81 14.54 29.19
N SER A 838 -27.79 13.97 29.89
CA SER A 838 -28.69 14.63 30.83
C SER A 838 -28.55 13.98 32.20
N CYS A 839 -29.21 14.53 33.23
CA CYS A 839 -29.11 13.98 34.60
C CYS A 839 -29.35 12.45 34.70
N PRO A 840 -30.29 11.84 33.94
CA PRO A 840 -30.42 10.38 33.85
C PRO A 840 -29.17 9.59 33.44
N LEU A 841 -28.20 10.18 32.73
CA LEU A 841 -26.95 9.52 32.32
C LEU A 841 -25.80 9.76 33.33
N GLN A 842 -26.00 10.58 34.36
CA GLN A 842 -24.95 10.94 35.34
C GLN A 842 -24.34 9.70 36.03
N TRP A 843 -25.15 8.66 36.29
CA TRP A 843 -24.65 7.42 36.89
C TRP A 843 -23.57 6.73 36.04
N VAL A 844 -23.55 6.95 34.71
CA VAL A 844 -22.49 6.40 33.85
C VAL A 844 -21.13 6.99 34.21
N LEU A 845 -21.10 8.28 34.58
CA LEU A 845 -19.87 8.93 35.05
C LEU A 845 -19.50 8.49 36.46
N ASP A 846 -20.47 8.48 37.37
CA ASP A 846 -20.22 8.32 38.80
C ASP A 846 -19.97 6.86 39.18
N ASP A 847 -20.74 5.95 38.60
CA ASP A 847 -20.75 4.53 38.99
C ASP A 847 -20.07 3.64 37.96
N LEU A 848 -20.32 3.84 36.65
CA LEU A 848 -19.89 2.89 35.62
C LEU A 848 -18.46 3.12 35.12
N LEU A 849 -18.13 4.36 34.77
CA LEU A 849 -16.81 4.77 34.27
C LEU A 849 -15.65 4.37 35.19
N PRO A 850 -15.70 4.59 36.53
CA PRO A 850 -14.62 4.13 37.41
C PRO A 850 -14.37 2.61 37.32
N ILE A 851 -15.44 1.82 37.18
CA ILE A 851 -15.36 0.35 37.08
C ILE A 851 -14.71 -0.04 35.74
N LEU A 852 -15.23 0.49 34.64
CA LEU A 852 -14.79 0.15 33.29
C LEU A 852 -13.40 0.69 32.94
N TYR A 853 -13.02 1.86 33.48
CA TYR A 853 -11.70 2.43 33.29
C TYR A 853 -10.61 1.57 33.94
N LYS A 854 -10.94 0.90 35.06
CA LYS A 854 -10.04 -0.02 35.76
C LYS A 854 -9.87 -1.35 35.02
N SER A 855 -10.92 -1.87 34.37
CA SER A 855 -10.86 -3.13 33.63
C SER A 855 -10.21 -2.96 32.26
N ASN A 856 -10.75 -2.10 31.40
CA ASN A 856 -10.25 -1.93 30.03
C ASN A 856 -10.53 -0.52 29.48
N SER A 857 -9.66 0.44 29.83
CA SER A 857 -9.79 1.85 29.43
C SER A 857 -9.87 2.10 27.92
N ARG A 858 -9.38 1.18 27.07
CA ARG A 858 -9.43 1.33 25.60
C ARG A 858 -10.85 1.34 25.05
N LEU A 859 -11.76 0.57 25.64
CA LEU A 859 -13.16 0.42 25.22
C LEU A 859 -14.03 1.66 25.51
N LEU A 860 -13.46 2.71 26.12
CA LEU A 860 -14.17 3.94 26.47
C LEU A 860 -13.50 5.21 25.93
N THR A 861 -12.40 5.08 25.20
CA THR A 861 -11.59 6.22 24.74
C THR A 861 -12.36 7.25 23.91
N GLU A 862 -13.39 6.80 23.20
CA GLU A 862 -14.26 7.61 22.34
C GLU A 862 -15.72 7.65 22.83
N LEU A 863 -15.98 7.35 24.11
CA LEU A 863 -17.30 7.51 24.71
C LEU A 863 -17.65 9.01 24.78
N ARG A 864 -18.65 9.45 24.01
CA ARG A 864 -18.99 10.87 23.81
C ARG A 864 -20.47 11.16 24.01
N CYS A 865 -20.77 12.39 24.41
CA CYS A 865 -22.13 12.93 24.40
C CYS A 865 -22.63 13.19 22.98
N GLY A 866 -23.87 12.82 22.69
CA GLY A 866 -24.62 13.17 21.48
C GLY A 866 -25.58 14.36 21.65
N SER A 867 -26.07 14.63 22.86
CA SER A 867 -26.94 15.77 23.17
C SER A 867 -26.95 16.06 24.68
N PRO A 868 -27.44 17.23 25.17
CA PRO A 868 -27.88 18.43 24.45
C PRO A 868 -26.71 19.22 23.82
N ARG A 869 -27.01 20.20 22.94
CA ARG A 869 -26.02 20.97 22.16
C ARG A 869 -24.83 21.51 22.96
N GLY A 870 -25.01 21.84 24.24
CA GLY A 870 -23.94 22.33 25.11
C GLY A 870 -22.85 21.30 25.42
N TYR A 871 -23.16 20.00 25.32
CA TYR A 871 -22.26 18.91 25.65
C TYR A 871 -21.91 18.01 24.45
N GLU A 872 -22.55 18.21 23.30
CA GLU A 872 -22.38 17.40 22.10
C GLU A 872 -20.90 17.27 21.67
N GLY A 873 -20.46 16.02 21.48
CA GLY A 873 -19.11 15.66 21.09
C GLY A 873 -18.07 15.63 22.22
N LEU A 874 -18.42 16.03 23.45
CA LEU A 874 -17.51 15.97 24.59
C LEU A 874 -17.28 14.51 25.02
N ARG A 875 -16.03 14.18 25.37
CA ARG A 875 -15.66 12.85 25.87
C ARG A 875 -16.04 12.72 27.34
N LEU A 876 -16.86 11.73 27.64
CA LEU A 876 -17.36 11.44 28.99
C LEU A 876 -16.23 11.01 29.94
N VAL A 877 -15.23 10.29 29.43
CA VAL A 877 -14.02 9.92 30.18
C VAL A 877 -13.25 11.11 30.75
N HIS A 878 -13.37 12.31 30.16
CA HIS A 878 -12.68 13.50 30.67
C HIS A 878 -13.42 14.18 31.82
N TRP A 879 -14.67 13.82 32.07
CA TRP A 879 -15.48 14.37 33.16
C TRP A 879 -15.31 13.58 34.47
N TYR A 880 -14.67 12.40 34.40
CA TYR A 880 -14.40 11.54 35.56
C TYR A 880 -13.63 12.24 36.70
N ASN A 881 -12.83 13.27 36.40
CA ASN A 881 -12.08 14.05 37.39
C ASN A 881 -12.80 15.31 37.91
N TRP A 882 -14.05 15.57 37.52
CA TRP A 882 -14.80 16.72 38.01
C TRP A 882 -15.48 16.38 39.34
N THR A 883 -15.36 17.27 40.33
CA THR A 883 -15.80 17.05 41.72
C THR A 883 -17.29 17.32 41.96
N GLU A 884 -18.05 17.77 40.95
CA GLU A 884 -19.48 18.06 41.04
C GLU A 884 -20.28 17.31 39.95
N PRO A 885 -21.59 16.99 40.16
CA PRO A 885 -22.44 16.32 39.18
C PRO A 885 -22.59 17.13 37.89
N ALA A 886 -21.72 16.86 36.91
CA ALA A 886 -21.58 17.64 35.69
C ALA A 886 -22.86 17.71 34.84
N MET A 887 -23.74 16.69 34.91
CA MET A 887 -25.02 16.63 34.19
C MET A 887 -26.25 16.96 35.05
N CYS A 888 -26.12 17.03 36.39
CA CYS A 888 -27.24 17.22 37.33
C CYS A 888 -27.17 18.53 38.14
N SER A 889 -26.14 19.37 37.99
CA SER A 889 -26.06 20.63 38.75
C SER A 889 -27.03 21.69 38.22
N ASP A 890 -27.83 22.29 39.10
CA ASP A 890 -28.68 23.46 38.84
C ASP A 890 -27.88 24.76 38.60
N MET A 891 -26.56 24.73 38.82
CA MET A 891 -25.73 25.92 39.01
C MET A 891 -25.19 26.54 37.71
N MET A 892 -25.30 25.85 36.56
CA MET A 892 -24.86 26.38 35.26
C MET A 892 -25.96 27.07 34.45
N MET A 893 -27.18 27.19 34.99
CA MET A 893 -28.25 28.05 34.44
C MET A 893 -28.15 29.51 34.91
N ARG A 894 -27.31 29.83 35.91
CA ARG A 894 -27.20 31.19 36.49
C ARG A 894 -25.83 31.46 37.13
N ALA A 895 -24.85 31.95 36.36
CA ALA A 895 -23.93 33.04 36.73
C ALA A 895 -22.72 33.11 35.79
N GLY A 896 -22.56 34.26 35.10
CA GLY A 896 -21.27 34.68 34.55
C GLY A 896 -20.49 35.52 35.58
N PRO A 897 -19.16 35.67 35.41
CA PRO A 897 -18.61 37.02 35.27
C PRO A 897 -17.35 37.08 34.39
N HIS A 898 -17.54 37.31 33.09
CA HIS A 898 -16.81 38.32 32.32
C HIS A 898 -17.78 38.83 31.23
N GLY A 899 -18.22 40.07 31.39
CA GLY A 899 -19.32 40.67 30.62
C GLY A 899 -19.00 40.78 29.13
N THR A 900 -19.92 40.38 28.26
CA THR A 900 -21.09 41.16 27.83
C THR A 900 -21.82 40.37 26.76
N TYR A 901 -22.91 39.68 27.12
CA TYR A 901 -24.10 39.53 26.27
C TYR A 901 -25.29 39.34 27.22
N ILE A 902 -26.17 40.32 27.21
CA ILE A 902 -27.45 40.30 27.93
C ILE A 902 -28.36 39.34 27.17
N LEU A 903 -28.78 38.25 27.80
CA LEU A 903 -29.97 37.51 27.38
C LEU A 903 -31.18 38.27 27.92
N GLN A 904 -31.92 38.92 27.02
CA GLN A 904 -33.28 39.35 27.32
C GLN A 904 -34.18 38.12 27.51
N PRO A 905 -35.14 38.15 28.45
CA PRO A 905 -36.20 37.17 28.49
C PRO A 905 -37.16 37.46 27.33
N SER A 906 -37.12 36.67 26.26
CA SER A 906 -38.17 36.71 25.24
C SER A 906 -39.42 36.02 25.80
N THR A 907 -40.24 36.82 26.45
CA THR A 907 -41.69 36.65 26.33
C THR A 907 -42.05 37.06 24.91
N ASP A 908 -42.01 36.12 23.98
CA ASP A 908 -42.80 36.23 22.76
C ASP A 908 -42.96 34.85 22.11
N SER A 909 -44.21 34.48 21.93
CA SER A 909 -44.65 33.47 20.99
C SER A 909 -43.94 33.69 19.64
N GLY A 910 -43.01 32.80 19.31
CA GLY A 910 -42.27 32.87 18.04
C GLY A 910 -43.23 32.92 16.83
N PRO A 911 -42.84 33.60 15.74
CA PRO A 911 -43.67 33.65 14.55
C PRO A 911 -43.80 32.22 14.03
N LYS A 912 -45.04 31.78 13.84
CA LYS A 912 -45.35 30.57 13.06
C LYS A 912 -44.63 30.68 11.72
N PHE A 913 -43.50 29.99 11.58
CA PHE A 913 -42.82 29.83 10.30
C PHE A 913 -43.81 29.11 9.37
N ASN A 914 -44.31 29.84 8.38
CA ASN A 914 -45.35 29.38 7.50
C ASN A 914 -44.77 28.26 6.62
N TYR A 915 -45.01 27.00 6.99
CA TYR A 915 -44.69 25.79 6.20
C TYR A 915 -45.12 25.93 4.74
N LEU A 916 -46.13 26.77 4.47
CA LEU A 916 -46.60 27.14 3.14
C LEU A 916 -45.49 27.73 2.24
N ILE A 917 -44.57 28.54 2.76
CA ILE A 917 -43.52 29.20 1.95
C ILE A 917 -42.45 28.20 1.52
N ILE A 918 -42.05 27.29 2.40
CA ILE A 918 -41.08 26.22 2.08
C ILE A 918 -41.69 25.25 1.07
N ILE A 919 -42.96 24.89 1.25
CA ILE A 919 -43.71 24.06 0.29
C ILE A 919 -43.84 24.79 -1.05
N LEU A 920 -44.14 26.10 -1.07
CA LEU A 920 -44.20 26.89 -2.30
C LEU A 920 -42.87 26.94 -3.03
N VAL A 921 -41.75 27.15 -2.33
CA VAL A 921 -40.42 27.16 -2.93
C VAL A 921 -40.03 25.77 -3.46
N ALA A 922 -40.38 24.70 -2.74
CA ALA A 922 -40.20 23.32 -3.20
C ALA A 922 -41.07 22.99 -4.43
N CYS A 923 -42.33 23.43 -4.46
CA CYS A 923 -43.22 23.25 -5.61
C CYS A 923 -42.75 24.05 -6.82
N ILE A 924 -42.26 25.29 -6.63
CA ILE A 924 -41.74 26.12 -7.72
C ILE A 924 -40.46 25.50 -8.30
N THR A 925 -39.56 24.99 -7.46
CA THR A 925 -38.33 24.34 -7.91
C THR A 925 -38.61 23.03 -8.66
N VAL A 926 -39.54 22.21 -8.19
CA VAL A 926 -39.99 20.99 -8.90
C VAL A 926 -40.67 21.35 -10.23
N ALA A 927 -41.53 22.37 -10.25
CA ALA A 927 -42.17 22.84 -11.48
C ALA A 927 -41.15 23.37 -12.50
N LEU A 928 -40.11 24.07 -12.04
CA LEU A 928 -39.02 24.55 -12.90
C LEU A 928 -38.22 23.38 -13.50
N LEU A 929 -37.92 22.35 -12.71
CA LEU A 929 -37.23 21.15 -13.17
C LEU A 929 -38.06 20.39 -14.20
N ILE A 930 -39.37 20.27 -13.99
CA ILE A 930 -40.30 19.66 -14.96
C ILE A 930 -40.36 20.49 -16.26
N ALA A 931 -40.41 21.82 -16.15
CA ALA A 931 -40.42 22.71 -17.31
C ALA A 931 -39.12 22.61 -18.13
N ILE A 932 -37.97 22.53 -17.47
CA ILE A 932 -36.66 22.32 -18.13
C ILE A 932 -36.64 20.94 -18.81
N ALA A 933 -37.10 19.89 -18.13
CA ALA A 933 -37.17 18.55 -18.72
C ALA A 933 -38.09 18.49 -19.96
N LEU A 934 -39.26 19.14 -19.89
CA LEU A 934 -40.19 19.28 -21.03
C LEU A 934 -39.57 20.10 -22.17
N PHE A 935 -38.85 21.18 -21.86
CA PHE A 935 -38.17 21.99 -22.87
C PHE A 935 -37.07 21.20 -23.58
N VAL A 936 -36.27 20.44 -22.83
CA VAL A 936 -35.24 19.54 -23.39
C VAL A 936 -35.90 18.43 -24.22
N TYR A 937 -36.99 17.84 -23.75
CA TYR A 937 -37.76 16.83 -24.49
C TYR A 937 -38.30 17.38 -25.81
N LEU A 938 -38.94 18.56 -25.79
CA LEU A 938 -39.48 19.23 -26.96
C LEU A 938 -38.36 19.63 -27.95
N MET A 939 -37.22 20.11 -27.47
CA MET A 939 -36.04 20.41 -28.29
C MET A 939 -35.49 19.16 -28.96
N ARG A 940 -35.39 18.04 -28.24
CA ARG A 940 -35.00 16.73 -28.79
C ARG A 940 -36.00 16.27 -29.86
N ASN A 941 -37.30 16.43 -29.62
CA ASN A 941 -38.34 16.01 -30.56
C ASN A 941 -38.37 16.90 -31.81
N ARG A 942 -38.17 18.22 -31.67
CA ARG A 942 -37.99 19.16 -32.80
C ARG A 942 -36.77 18.80 -33.64
N ARG A 943 -35.65 18.44 -33.00
CA ARG A 943 -34.43 17.99 -33.70
C ARG A 943 -34.67 16.69 -34.46
N ARG A 944 -35.36 15.70 -33.86
CA ARG A 944 -35.78 14.46 -34.54
C ARG A 944 -36.72 14.73 -35.70
N HIS A 945 -37.66 15.67 -35.57
CA HIS A 945 -38.56 16.04 -36.66
C HIS A 945 -37.82 16.73 -37.82
N ARG A 946 -36.88 17.63 -37.54
CA ARG A 946 -36.03 18.26 -38.57
C ARG A 946 -35.15 17.23 -39.29
N LEU A 947 -34.59 16.27 -38.57
CA LEU A 947 -33.83 15.15 -39.16
C LEU A 947 -34.71 14.26 -40.05
N ARG A 948 -35.94 13.94 -39.63
CA ARG A 948 -36.90 13.18 -40.46
C ARG A 948 -37.31 13.94 -41.72
N GLN A 949 -37.53 15.25 -41.64
CA GLN A 949 -37.83 16.05 -42.84
C GLN A 949 -36.61 16.19 -43.76
N ALA A 950 -35.41 16.35 -43.22
CA ALA A 950 -34.18 16.35 -44.02
C ALA A 950 -33.96 15.01 -44.74
N ALA A 951 -34.23 13.88 -44.06
CA ALA A 951 -34.15 12.55 -44.66
C ALA A 951 -35.21 12.35 -45.77
N LEU A 952 -36.45 12.82 -45.57
CA LEU A 952 -37.50 12.81 -46.61
C LEU A 952 -37.14 13.70 -47.80
N LYS A 953 -36.53 14.87 -47.56
CA LYS A 953 -36.08 15.78 -48.62
C LYS A 953 -34.96 15.14 -49.44
N ARG A 954 -33.98 14.50 -48.78
CA ARG A 954 -32.94 13.71 -49.45
C ARG A 954 -33.53 12.57 -50.27
N LYS A 955 -34.49 11.82 -49.74
CA LYS A 955 -35.16 10.72 -50.46
C LYS A 955 -35.93 11.20 -51.71
N ARG A 956 -36.53 12.39 -51.66
CA ARG A 956 -37.16 13.04 -52.82
C ARG A 956 -36.14 13.55 -53.84
N GLN A 957 -35.00 14.06 -53.39
CA GLN A 957 -33.90 14.49 -54.26
C GLN A 957 -33.28 13.29 -54.98
N THR A 958 -33.01 12.18 -54.27
CA THR A 958 -32.49 10.95 -54.89
C THR A 958 -33.48 10.38 -55.92
N ALA A 959 -34.79 10.45 -55.67
CA ALA A 959 -35.80 10.04 -56.64
C ALA A 959 -35.88 10.97 -57.88
N ALA A 960 -35.63 12.27 -57.71
CA ALA A 960 -35.56 13.23 -58.81
C ALA A 960 -34.26 13.08 -59.63
N ASP A 961 -33.13 12.81 -58.97
CA ASP A 961 -31.83 12.60 -59.62
C ASP A 961 -31.80 11.30 -60.43
N ILE A 962 -32.46 10.23 -59.96
CA ILE A 962 -32.68 8.99 -60.74
C ILE A 962 -33.58 9.24 -61.96
N LYS A 963 -34.55 10.15 -61.86
CA LYS A 963 -35.43 10.51 -62.98
C LYS A 963 -34.71 11.38 -64.02
N ASN A 964 -33.80 12.26 -63.58
CA ASN A 964 -32.97 13.09 -64.46
C ASN A 964 -31.82 12.31 -65.12
N SER A 965 -31.22 11.31 -64.45
CA SER A 965 -30.19 10.47 -65.08
C SER A 965 -30.75 9.61 -66.22
N ASN A 966 -31.98 9.11 -66.06
CA ASN A 966 -32.71 8.40 -67.11
C ASN A 966 -33.14 9.32 -68.29
N GLY A 967 -33.34 10.61 -68.04
CA GLY A 967 -33.59 11.61 -69.09
C GLY A 967 -32.34 11.99 -69.88
N LEU A 968 -31.22 12.20 -69.18
CA LEU A 968 -29.92 12.54 -69.77
C LEU A 968 -29.26 11.38 -70.55
N GLN A 969 -29.54 10.11 -70.18
CA GLN A 969 -29.15 8.96 -71.02
C GLN A 969 -29.99 8.83 -72.29
N LYS A 970 -31.25 9.28 -72.30
CA LYS A 970 -32.08 9.31 -73.52
C LYS A 970 -31.68 10.43 -74.49
N GLU A 971 -31.23 11.57 -73.99
CA GLU A 971 -30.75 12.67 -74.86
C GLU A 971 -29.36 12.44 -75.44
N LYS A 972 -28.45 11.75 -74.72
CA LYS A 972 -27.12 11.39 -75.26
C LYS A 972 -27.12 10.26 -76.30
N PHE A 973 -28.19 9.46 -76.39
CA PHE A 973 -28.37 8.47 -77.47
C PHE A 973 -29.08 9.04 -78.72
N GLY A 974 -29.64 10.25 -78.65
CA GLY A 974 -30.26 10.93 -79.80
C GLY A 974 -29.28 11.76 -80.64
N SER A 975 -28.18 12.21 -80.05
CA SER A 975 -27.20 13.09 -80.72
C SER A 975 -26.08 12.37 -81.48
N PHE A 976 -26.07 11.04 -81.51
CA PHE A 976 -25.14 10.23 -82.32
C PHE A 976 -25.74 9.71 -83.63
N ASN A 977 -26.96 10.13 -84.00
CA ASN A 977 -27.65 9.71 -85.22
C ASN A 977 -27.94 10.85 -86.23
N LYS A 978 -27.29 12.02 -86.09
CA LYS A 978 -27.30 13.09 -87.10
C LYS A 978 -26.00 13.92 -87.07
N ALA A 979 -24.92 13.32 -87.56
CA ALA A 979 -23.86 13.92 -88.38
C ALA A 979 -22.80 12.84 -88.67
#